data_AF-A0A196S3L2-F1
#
_entry.id   AF-A0A196S3L2-F1
#
_cell.length_a   1.000
_cell.length_b   1.000
_cell.length_c   1.000
_cell.angle_alpha   90.00
_cell.angle_beta   90.00
_cell.angle_gamma   90.00
#
_symmetry.space_group_name_H-M   'P 1'
#
loop_
_entity.id
_entity.type
_entity.pdbx_description
1 polymer ?
#
loop_
_entity_poly.entity_id
_entity_poly.type
_entity_poly.pdbx_seq_one_letter_code
_entity_poly.pdbx_strand_id
1 'polypeptide(L)'
;MLSRLSRIATTKSMLVMNAARSFAAEAQGKLVSVKINGNEYKVPEGMTVLEACQAQGIHVPFVCHHPRLKPLGKCRVCVVEIRGDEFPIKTSCNTKVEEGMDIWTNSPKARSASNEALKTLMAGTPIDTKFKTMEMDEVLTESADDCYALHRDMSRCVDCKRCARACSELQGMNVLENNPQEGGFPVVPTGYHLLKDTECISCGQCNVVCPTGAIVEQSHIPRVKQAMKAGKVMVMQTAPATRVAFGENFGREPGEITTGKMIACAKALGFQYVFDTNFGADMTIMEEGTELLERIKNNGPFPMFTSCCPGWVNMAEKCYPEILPNLSSCRSPHMMVGSTLKTYWAKKMNLKPEDIYVVSLMPCTAKKDEIERKNMWLDEKTPFVDAVLTTKELGDFCKQEGITNWDNMAEMPFDTPLGTSSGAGDIFGVSGGVMEAALRTAYQLQTGKPLEKIVVDEARGLDGTKRFSVDMNGKKINCAVVHSKFARELVENVKAGKEDLQFVEVMACPGGCISGGGQPHSNRADTIEKRMNAIYKIDAGKTLRRSMDNPEIQTLYKEFFEKPNSHKAHELLHTTYAPQYVRSREEKVEEPAEAGGEGGEGSDVGEDGVTILYGSETGTTAKAAKALQSKFKAAGISSAVIPMNKIDVESLPEKKKLVLMTCTYGAGEFPAMAQEFWENLSDESLDDDFLEGVEFGVFGLGSKAFKQFCEAAHQLDERMEELGAERVVDCGEGNEKDPQQYKTAFEPWSKEAVEAFK
;
A
#
# COMPACT_ATOMS: atom_id res chain seq x y z
N MET A 1 26.68 -17.79 8.34
CA MET A 1 25.80 -17.15 7.33
C MET A 1 25.77 -15.62 7.40
N LEU A 2 25.98 -14.99 8.57
CA LEU A 2 26.08 -13.52 8.72
C LEU A 2 27.46 -12.89 8.37
N SER A 3 28.45 -13.68 7.92
CA SER A 3 29.79 -13.20 7.56
C SER A 3 30.07 -13.15 6.04
N ARG A 4 29.09 -13.50 5.19
CA ARG A 4 29.26 -13.50 3.72
C ARG A 4 28.75 -12.24 3.02
N LEU A 5 28.16 -11.28 3.75
CA LEU A 5 27.68 -9.99 3.21
C LEU A 5 28.64 -8.80 3.44
N SER A 6 29.82 -9.02 4.05
CA SER A 6 30.74 -7.91 4.42
C SER A 6 31.83 -7.58 3.39
N ARG A 7 31.81 -8.13 2.18
CA ARG A 7 32.86 -7.92 1.16
C ARG A 7 32.38 -7.19 -0.10
N ILE A 8 31.72 -6.04 0.05
CA ILE A 8 31.70 -4.98 -0.98
C ILE A 8 31.62 -3.62 -0.26
N ALA A 9 32.69 -3.26 0.45
CA ALA A 9 32.78 -1.97 1.15
C ALA A 9 34.21 -1.45 1.09
N THR A 10 34.66 -1.02 -0.09
CA THR A 10 35.94 -0.27 -0.19
C THR A 10 36.04 0.72 -1.35
N THR A 11 34.91 1.20 -1.88
CA THR A 11 34.92 2.30 -2.88
C THR A 11 33.88 3.40 -2.63
N LYS A 12 33.26 3.44 -1.43
CA LYS A 12 32.16 4.37 -1.08
C LYS A 12 32.59 5.68 -0.40
N SER A 13 33.87 6.09 -0.46
CA SER A 13 34.33 7.28 0.27
C SER A 13 33.89 8.63 -0.35
N MET A 14 33.78 8.74 -1.68
CA MET A 14 33.36 10.00 -2.34
C MET A 14 31.83 10.20 -2.41
N LEU A 15 31.05 9.14 -2.59
CA LEU A 15 29.58 9.24 -2.72
C LEU A 15 28.89 9.53 -1.38
N VAL A 16 29.43 9.03 -0.27
CA VAL A 16 28.89 9.29 1.08
C VAL A 16 29.08 10.77 1.45
N MET A 17 30.21 11.37 1.05
CA MET A 17 30.45 12.80 1.25
C MET A 17 29.47 13.69 0.46
N ASN A 18 29.03 13.28 -0.73
CA ASN A 18 28.08 14.06 -1.54
C ASN A 18 26.64 13.98 -1.00
N ALA A 19 26.21 12.85 -0.43
CA ALA A 19 24.89 12.73 0.20
C ALA A 19 24.80 13.56 1.49
N ALA A 20 25.86 13.55 2.32
CA ALA A 20 25.96 14.41 3.49
C ALA A 20 26.04 15.91 3.11
N ARG A 21 26.71 16.24 1.99
CA ARG A 21 26.76 17.62 1.44
C ARG A 21 25.42 18.08 0.86
N SER A 22 24.64 17.19 0.25
CA SER A 22 23.29 17.48 -0.25
C SER A 22 22.34 17.84 0.89
N PHE A 23 22.34 17.03 1.96
CA PHE A 23 21.58 17.33 3.18
C PHE A 23 22.06 18.60 3.89
N ALA A 24 23.38 18.85 3.92
CA ALA A 24 23.96 20.06 4.50
C ALA A 24 23.72 21.32 3.64
N ALA A 25 23.45 21.19 2.34
CA ALA A 25 23.14 22.30 1.44
C ALA A 25 21.67 22.75 1.57
N GLU A 26 20.75 21.84 1.87
CA GLU A 26 19.34 22.15 2.17
C GLU A 26 19.14 22.64 3.61
N ALA A 27 19.94 22.14 4.56
CA ALA A 27 19.94 22.63 5.92
C ALA A 27 20.72 23.96 6.00
N GLN A 28 20.04 25.09 5.84
CA GLN A 28 20.49 26.41 6.33
C GLN A 28 20.54 26.44 7.89
N GLY A 29 20.95 25.34 8.53
CA GLY A 29 20.83 25.08 9.96
C GLY A 29 22.18 24.87 10.64
N LYS A 30 22.20 25.13 11.94
CA LYS A 30 23.34 24.88 12.83
C LYS A 30 23.74 23.38 12.76
N LEU A 31 25.04 23.11 12.75
CA LEU A 31 25.57 21.75 12.86
C LEU A 31 25.80 21.42 14.33
N VAL A 32 25.48 20.19 14.74
CA VAL A 32 25.81 19.65 16.06
C VAL A 32 26.90 18.58 15.97
N SER A 33 27.77 18.54 16.97
CA SER A 33 28.82 17.53 17.10
C SER A 33 28.29 16.32 17.85
N VAL A 34 28.40 15.13 17.26
CA VAL A 34 27.98 13.86 17.87
C VAL A 34 29.09 12.83 17.75
N LYS A 35 29.13 11.86 18.67
CA LYS A 35 29.97 10.67 18.56
C LYS A 35 29.10 9.49 18.16
N ILE A 36 29.45 8.79 17.07
CA ILE A 36 28.76 7.57 16.65
C ILE A 36 29.78 6.43 16.58
N ASN A 37 29.60 5.42 17.44
CA ASN A 37 30.52 4.29 17.62
C ASN A 37 31.98 4.74 17.87
N GLY A 38 32.15 5.79 18.68
CA GLY A 38 33.45 6.37 19.04
C GLY A 38 34.07 7.34 18.03
N ASN A 39 33.46 7.54 16.85
CA ASN A 39 33.94 8.49 15.86
C ASN A 39 33.13 9.80 15.92
N GLU A 40 33.81 10.94 15.78
CA GLU A 40 33.16 12.26 15.78
C GLU A 40 32.60 12.62 14.41
N TYR A 41 31.36 13.10 14.39
CA TYR A 41 30.67 13.59 13.20
C TYR A 41 30.04 14.94 13.47
N LYS A 42 29.92 15.75 12.42
CA LYS A 42 29.07 16.94 12.41
C LYS A 42 27.86 16.66 11.55
N VAL A 43 26.66 16.82 12.12
CA VAL A 43 25.39 16.56 11.45
C VAL A 43 24.45 17.75 11.63
N PRO A 44 23.55 18.02 10.67
CA PRO A 44 22.52 19.05 10.83
C PRO A 44 21.67 18.86 12.10
N GLU A 45 21.48 19.95 12.86
CA GLU A 45 20.54 20.01 13.99
C GLU A 45 19.13 19.64 13.51
N GLY A 46 18.40 18.87 14.31
CA GLY A 46 17.05 18.42 13.97
C GLY A 46 16.97 17.13 13.13
N MET A 47 18.09 16.55 12.70
CA MET A 47 18.10 15.16 12.22
C MET A 47 17.74 14.18 13.34
N THR A 48 17.12 13.06 12.98
CA THR A 48 17.03 11.90 13.87
C THR A 48 18.37 11.17 13.93
N VAL A 49 18.59 10.41 15.00
CA VAL A 49 19.79 9.56 15.11
C VAL A 49 19.88 8.57 13.95
N LEU A 50 18.73 8.05 13.46
CA LEU A 50 18.70 7.15 12.31
C LEU A 50 19.17 7.84 11.03
N GLU A 51 18.68 9.05 10.74
CA GLU A 51 19.08 9.85 9.58
C GLU A 51 20.58 10.19 9.65
N ALA A 52 21.06 10.61 10.83
CA ALA A 52 22.47 10.90 11.06
C ALA A 52 23.36 9.66 10.79
N CYS A 53 22.94 8.47 11.27
CA CYS A 53 23.65 7.22 10.98
C CYS A 53 23.66 6.91 9.48
N GLN A 54 22.52 7.01 8.81
CA GLN A 54 22.38 6.73 7.38
C GLN A 54 23.22 7.66 6.51
N ALA A 55 23.29 8.96 6.85
CA ALA A 55 24.11 9.94 6.15
C ALA A 55 25.61 9.61 6.19
N GLN A 56 26.06 8.88 7.22
CA GLN A 56 27.45 8.43 7.38
C GLN A 56 27.67 6.98 6.91
N GLY A 57 26.66 6.33 6.34
CA GLY A 57 26.74 4.92 5.94
C GLY A 57 26.78 3.94 7.12
N ILE A 58 26.38 4.38 8.32
CA ILE A 58 26.30 3.55 9.53
C ILE A 58 24.95 2.85 9.56
N HIS A 59 24.99 1.51 9.61
CA HIS A 59 23.78 0.70 9.58
C HIS A 59 23.09 0.62 10.95
N VAL A 60 21.78 0.89 10.96
CA VAL A 60 20.87 0.64 12.08
C VAL A 60 19.66 -0.12 11.52
N PRO A 61 19.26 -1.28 12.09
CA PRO A 61 18.12 -2.05 11.57
C PRO A 61 16.79 -1.34 11.88
N PHE A 62 15.80 -1.44 11.00
CA PHE A 62 14.46 -0.88 11.25
C PHE A 62 13.38 -1.63 10.47
N VAL A 63 12.14 -1.64 11.00
CA VAL A 63 10.99 -2.30 10.34
C VAL A 63 9.76 -1.41 10.21
N CYS A 64 9.36 -0.60 11.20
CA CYS A 64 8.18 0.28 11.04
C CYS A 64 8.51 1.66 10.47
N HIS A 65 9.80 2.05 10.41
CA HIS A 65 10.23 3.31 9.83
C HIS A 65 10.30 3.22 8.30
N HIS A 66 9.85 4.25 7.60
CA HIS A 66 10.02 4.43 6.16
C HIS A 66 10.26 5.92 5.91
N PRO A 67 11.22 6.33 5.04
CA PRO A 67 11.57 7.75 4.88
C PRO A 67 10.40 8.67 4.45
N ARG A 68 9.41 8.10 3.76
CA ARG A 68 8.21 8.81 3.30
C ARG A 68 7.10 8.93 4.36
N LEU A 69 7.27 8.32 5.53
CA LEU A 69 6.26 8.33 6.60
C LEU A 69 6.83 9.01 7.84
N LYS A 70 5.97 9.63 8.66
CA LYS A 70 6.43 10.17 9.94
C LYS A 70 7.07 9.07 10.80
N PRO A 71 8.07 9.36 11.65
CA PRO A 71 8.58 8.37 12.59
C PRO A 71 7.49 7.83 13.54
N LEU A 72 7.49 6.51 13.78
CA LEU A 72 6.51 5.86 14.65
C LEU A 72 7.12 5.30 15.94
N GLY A 73 8.36 4.81 15.92
CA GLY A 73 9.02 4.20 17.09
C GLY A 73 8.45 2.87 17.58
N LYS A 74 7.26 2.44 17.13
CA LYS A 74 6.53 1.25 17.62
C LYS A 74 7.33 -0.04 17.61
N CYS A 75 8.00 -0.38 16.51
CA CYS A 75 8.62 -1.71 16.39
C CYS A 75 9.86 -1.91 17.27
N ARG A 76 10.44 -0.83 17.82
CA ARG A 76 11.67 -0.85 18.65
C ARG A 76 12.91 -1.53 18.02
N VAL A 77 12.87 -2.01 16.78
CA VAL A 77 14.04 -2.64 16.11
C VAL A 77 15.20 -1.66 15.95
N CYS A 78 14.92 -0.37 15.77
CA CYS A 78 15.92 0.68 15.55
C CYS A 78 16.58 1.24 16.82
N VAL A 79 16.57 0.50 17.91
CA VAL A 79 17.15 0.97 19.17
C VAL A 79 18.67 1.13 19.09
N VAL A 80 19.17 2.17 19.76
CA VAL A 80 20.60 2.51 19.93
C VAL A 80 20.86 2.83 21.40
N GLU A 81 22.12 2.75 21.82
CA GLU A 81 22.53 3.18 23.16
C GLU A 81 23.10 4.60 23.11
N ILE A 82 22.49 5.55 23.84
CA ILE A 82 23.01 6.90 24.05
C ILE A 82 23.66 6.92 25.43
N ARG A 83 24.99 6.97 25.50
CA ARG A 83 25.72 6.96 26.76
C ARG A 83 25.62 8.30 27.46
N GLY A 84 25.50 8.26 28.78
CA GLY A 84 25.29 9.45 29.62
C GLY A 84 23.83 9.82 29.82
N ASP A 85 22.89 9.20 29.10
CA ASP A 85 21.44 9.32 29.34
C ASP A 85 21.01 8.36 30.47
N GLU A 86 20.05 8.80 31.29
CA GLU A 86 19.45 8.01 32.38
C GLU A 86 18.77 6.73 31.85
N PHE A 87 18.13 6.82 30.69
CA PHE A 87 17.49 5.72 29.98
C PHE A 87 18.17 5.51 28.62
N PRO A 88 19.33 4.84 28.58
CA PRO A 88 20.24 4.92 27.45
C PRO A 88 19.75 4.21 26.19
N ILE A 89 18.75 3.32 26.27
CA ILE A 89 18.21 2.60 25.10
C ILE A 89 17.04 3.38 24.48
N LYS A 90 17.35 4.12 23.42
CA LYS A 90 16.38 4.98 22.70
C LYS A 90 16.14 4.47 21.28
N THR A 91 14.98 4.79 20.71
CA THR A 91 14.68 4.53 19.30
C THR A 91 15.33 5.56 18.39
N SER A 92 16.22 5.13 17.49
CA SER A 92 16.94 6.07 16.61
C SER A 92 16.04 6.81 15.62
N CYS A 93 14.92 6.21 15.21
CA CYS A 93 14.06 6.79 14.16
C CYS A 93 13.27 8.04 14.59
N ASN A 94 13.08 8.28 15.88
CA ASN A 94 12.35 9.44 16.40
C ASN A 94 13.15 10.24 17.46
N THR A 95 14.33 9.77 17.87
CA THR A 95 15.23 10.53 18.74
C THR A 95 16.02 11.52 17.89
N LYS A 96 15.99 12.81 18.24
CA LYS A 96 16.74 13.86 17.56
C LYS A 96 18.19 13.88 18.04
N VAL A 97 19.11 14.29 17.16
CA VAL A 97 20.51 14.50 17.52
C VAL A 97 20.66 15.80 18.31
N GLU A 98 21.47 15.77 19.36
CA GLU A 98 21.81 16.92 20.19
C GLU A 98 23.33 17.03 20.33
N GLU A 99 23.82 18.24 20.63
CA GLU A 99 25.24 18.50 20.82
C GLU A 99 25.83 17.60 21.91
N GLY A 100 26.93 16.92 21.59
CA GLY A 100 27.66 16.09 22.54
C GLY A 100 27.13 14.66 22.73
N MET A 101 26.07 14.25 22.04
CA MET A 101 25.54 12.88 22.14
C MET A 101 26.60 11.81 21.81
N ASP A 102 26.74 10.79 22.66
CA ASP A 102 27.58 9.59 22.43
C ASP A 102 26.71 8.37 22.11
N ILE A 103 26.57 8.09 20.81
CA ILE A 103 25.64 7.13 20.22
C ILE A 103 26.39 5.84 19.86
N TRP A 104 25.88 4.71 20.34
CA TRP A 104 26.39 3.37 20.05
C TRP A 104 25.31 2.54 19.37
N THR A 105 25.50 2.23 18.10
CA THR A 105 24.51 1.50 17.28
C THR A 105 24.62 -0.02 17.42
N ASN A 106 25.70 -0.50 18.03
CA ASN A 106 26.07 -1.91 18.05
C ASN A 106 26.53 -2.42 19.42
N SER A 107 26.23 -1.68 20.49
CA SER A 107 26.56 -2.12 21.84
C SER A 107 25.81 -3.42 22.22
N PRO A 108 26.31 -4.19 23.19
CA PRO A 108 25.61 -5.40 23.64
C PRO A 108 24.16 -5.14 24.07
N LYS A 109 23.90 -4.02 24.76
CA LYS A 109 22.56 -3.63 25.20
C LYS A 109 21.64 -3.30 24.02
N ALA A 110 22.10 -2.46 23.10
CA ALA A 110 21.32 -2.08 21.91
C ALA A 110 21.02 -3.29 21.02
N ARG A 111 22.01 -4.17 20.80
CA ARG A 111 21.84 -5.40 20.02
C ARG A 111 20.85 -6.37 20.66
N SER A 112 20.94 -6.57 21.98
CA SER A 112 20.02 -7.45 22.71
C SER A 112 18.58 -6.94 22.56
N ALA A 113 18.34 -5.67 22.84
CA ALA A 113 17.02 -5.05 22.75
C ALA A 113 16.45 -5.05 21.31
N SER A 114 17.29 -4.78 20.30
CA SER A 114 16.89 -4.84 18.88
C SER A 114 16.48 -6.25 18.45
N ASN A 115 17.25 -7.27 18.86
CA ASN A 115 16.96 -8.66 18.55
C ASN A 115 15.69 -9.17 19.24
N GLU A 116 15.47 -8.78 20.49
CA GLU A 116 14.25 -9.11 21.24
C GLU A 116 13.02 -8.48 20.58
N ALA A 117 13.09 -7.19 20.25
CA ALA A 117 12.03 -6.50 19.52
C ALA A 117 11.72 -7.15 18.17
N LEU A 118 12.75 -7.57 17.42
CA LEU A 118 12.57 -8.28 16.16
C LEU A 118 11.92 -9.65 16.38
N LYS A 119 12.33 -10.41 17.40
CA LYS A 119 11.71 -11.72 17.73
C LYS A 119 10.22 -11.56 18.05
N THR A 120 9.85 -10.60 18.87
CA THR A 120 8.45 -10.31 19.20
C THR A 120 7.65 -9.94 17.95
N LEU A 121 8.22 -9.08 17.08
CA LEU A 121 7.60 -8.69 15.82
C LEU A 121 7.38 -9.88 14.85
N MET A 122 8.20 -10.92 14.99
CA MET A 122 8.18 -12.11 14.15
C MET A 122 7.48 -13.32 14.80
N ALA A 123 7.01 -13.21 16.05
CA ALA A 123 6.53 -14.34 16.85
C ALA A 123 5.31 -15.08 16.26
N GLY A 124 4.57 -14.46 15.33
CA GLY A 124 3.38 -15.04 14.70
C GLY A 124 3.59 -15.65 13.31
N THR A 125 4.82 -15.79 12.79
CA THR A 125 5.01 -16.33 11.41
C THR A 125 6.38 -16.97 11.20
N PRO A 126 6.47 -18.12 10.51
CA PRO A 126 7.75 -18.74 10.17
C PRO A 126 8.69 -17.79 9.41
N ILE A 127 9.96 -17.76 9.81
CA ILE A 127 11.01 -16.90 9.21
C ILE A 127 11.28 -17.26 7.73
N ASP A 128 11.06 -18.52 7.38
CA ASP A 128 11.23 -19.16 6.06
C ASP A 128 10.30 -18.55 4.98
N THR A 129 9.03 -18.31 5.32
CA THR A 129 7.99 -17.97 4.33
C THR A 129 7.91 -16.47 4.01
N LYS A 130 8.54 -15.61 4.83
CA LYS A 130 8.37 -14.14 4.78
C LYS A 130 9.32 -13.39 3.84
N PHE A 131 10.37 -14.04 3.32
CA PHE A 131 11.31 -13.45 2.35
C PHE A 131 11.38 -14.22 1.04
N LYS A 132 10.55 -15.25 0.89
CA LYS A 132 10.41 -15.99 -0.37
C LYS A 132 9.54 -15.14 -1.30
N THR A 133 10.08 -14.77 -2.47
CA THR A 133 9.26 -14.38 -3.62
C THR A 133 8.16 -15.43 -3.78
N MET A 134 6.90 -15.02 -3.80
CA MET A 134 5.77 -15.94 -3.99
C MET A 134 6.03 -16.82 -5.20
N GLU A 135 5.90 -18.14 -5.03
CA GLU A 135 5.84 -19.05 -6.17
C GLU A 135 4.56 -18.69 -6.94
N MET A 136 4.69 -18.52 -8.25
CA MET A 136 3.69 -17.89 -9.11
C MET A 136 2.36 -18.68 -9.18
N ASP A 137 2.40 -19.97 -8.84
CA ASP A 137 1.23 -20.85 -8.78
C ASP A 137 0.30 -20.55 -7.58
N GLU A 138 0.80 -19.84 -6.56
CA GLU A 138 0.00 -19.42 -5.38
C GLU A 138 -0.80 -18.12 -5.61
N VAL A 139 -0.53 -17.38 -6.70
CA VAL A 139 -1.18 -16.07 -6.99
C VAL A 139 -2.47 -16.21 -7.82
N LEU A 140 -2.92 -17.45 -8.08
CA LEU A 140 -4.13 -17.72 -8.86
C LEU A 140 -5.40 -17.87 -8.02
N THR A 141 -5.31 -17.90 -6.69
CA THR A 141 -6.50 -17.87 -5.85
C THR A 141 -6.93 -16.42 -5.70
N GLU A 142 -8.06 -16.04 -6.29
CA GLU A 142 -8.80 -14.85 -5.84
C GLU A 142 -8.94 -14.96 -4.32
N SER A 143 -8.18 -14.17 -3.57
CA SER A 143 -8.49 -14.03 -2.15
C SER A 143 -9.81 -13.26 -2.10
N ALA A 144 -10.69 -13.62 -1.16
CA ALA A 144 -11.98 -12.94 -1.02
C ALA A 144 -11.82 -11.41 -0.85
N ASP A 145 -10.65 -10.95 -0.40
CA ASP A 145 -10.27 -9.58 -0.06
C ASP A 145 -9.72 -8.72 -1.23
N ASP A 146 -9.55 -9.29 -2.44
CA ASP A 146 -8.74 -8.68 -3.51
C ASP A 146 -9.50 -7.65 -4.37
N CYS A 147 -8.74 -6.71 -4.95
CA CYS A 147 -9.17 -5.88 -6.08
C CYS A 147 -8.31 -6.21 -7.32
N TYR A 148 -8.67 -5.70 -8.50
CA TYR A 148 -7.92 -6.01 -9.73
C TYR A 148 -6.44 -5.55 -9.71
N ALA A 149 -6.05 -4.67 -8.78
CA ALA A 149 -4.72 -4.09 -8.69
C ALA A 149 -3.82 -4.69 -7.61
N LEU A 150 -4.37 -5.22 -6.51
CA LEU A 150 -3.62 -5.58 -5.30
C LEU A 150 -4.08 -6.91 -4.74
N HIS A 151 -3.12 -7.71 -4.28
CA HIS A 151 -3.32 -8.95 -3.55
C HIS A 151 -2.87 -8.79 -2.10
N ARG A 152 -3.64 -9.35 -1.16
CA ARG A 152 -3.36 -9.26 0.29
C ARG A 152 -3.22 -10.64 0.92
N ASP A 153 -2.02 -10.96 1.38
CA ASP A 153 -1.73 -12.14 2.21
C ASP A 153 -1.40 -11.67 3.64
N MET A 154 -2.43 -11.58 4.48
CA MET A 154 -2.27 -11.07 5.84
C MET A 154 -1.53 -12.05 6.77
N SER A 155 -1.30 -13.31 6.37
CA SER A 155 -0.42 -14.23 7.11
C SER A 155 1.04 -13.73 7.14
N ARG A 156 1.43 -12.92 6.15
CA ARG A 156 2.76 -12.30 6.06
C ARG A 156 2.84 -10.97 6.79
N CYS A 157 1.75 -10.47 7.37
CA CYS A 157 1.76 -9.21 8.10
C CYS A 157 2.68 -9.28 9.33
N VAL A 158 3.29 -8.14 9.67
CA VAL A 158 4.18 -7.97 10.84
C VAL A 158 3.78 -6.78 11.69
N ASP A 159 2.54 -6.33 11.56
CA ASP A 159 1.98 -5.19 12.31
C ASP A 159 2.78 -3.88 12.26
N CYS A 160 3.59 -3.67 11.22
CA CYS A 160 4.46 -2.50 11.13
C CYS A 160 3.71 -1.18 10.88
N LYS A 161 2.42 -1.26 10.56
CA LYS A 161 1.49 -0.16 10.26
C LYS A 161 1.84 0.72 9.06
N ARG A 162 2.91 0.41 8.31
CA ARG A 162 3.34 1.23 7.17
C ARG A 162 2.24 1.37 6.11
N CYS A 163 1.53 0.30 5.77
CA CYS A 163 0.49 0.31 4.74
C CYS A 163 -0.70 1.20 5.11
N ALA A 164 -1.25 1.05 6.33
CA ALA A 164 -2.31 1.91 6.85
C ALA A 164 -1.88 3.39 6.86
N ARG A 165 -0.66 3.66 7.34
CA ARG A 165 -0.10 5.02 7.37
C ARG A 165 0.19 5.60 6.00
N ALA A 166 0.61 4.81 5.02
CA ALA A 166 0.75 5.29 3.65
C ALA A 166 -0.62 5.66 3.04
N CYS A 167 -1.65 4.86 3.34
CA CYS A 167 -3.02 5.15 2.90
C CYS A 167 -3.58 6.44 3.51
N SER A 168 -3.29 6.71 4.79
CA SER A 168 -3.73 7.94 5.47
C SER A 168 -2.82 9.14 5.23
N GLU A 169 -1.53 9.05 5.56
CA GLU A 169 -0.60 10.19 5.60
C GLU A 169 -0.10 10.64 4.23
N LEU A 170 0.06 9.72 3.28
CA LEU A 170 0.51 10.02 1.92
C LEU A 170 -0.66 10.24 0.97
N GLN A 171 -1.68 9.38 1.03
CA GLN A 171 -2.79 9.40 0.09
C GLN A 171 -4.02 10.14 0.59
N GLY A 172 -4.20 10.30 1.91
CA GLY A 172 -5.41 10.94 2.46
C GLY A 172 -6.68 10.11 2.24
N MET A 173 -6.54 8.83 1.94
CA MET A 173 -7.68 7.95 1.63
C MET A 173 -8.19 7.23 2.86
N ASN A 174 -7.36 6.95 3.88
CA ASN A 174 -7.83 6.31 5.13
C ASN A 174 -8.69 5.06 4.89
N VAL A 175 -8.32 4.23 3.92
CA VAL A 175 -9.03 3.00 3.53
C VAL A 175 -8.50 1.79 4.27
N LEU A 176 -7.24 1.83 4.72
CA LEU A 176 -6.60 0.78 5.49
C LEU A 176 -6.41 1.25 6.93
N GLU A 177 -6.86 0.46 7.89
CA GLU A 177 -6.82 0.78 9.32
C GLU A 177 -6.28 -0.38 10.17
N ASN A 178 -5.96 -0.08 11.43
CA ASN A 178 -5.57 -1.11 12.39
C ASN A 178 -6.83 -1.86 12.80
N ASN A 179 -6.86 -3.20 12.71
CA ASN A 179 -8.03 -4.02 13.04
C ASN A 179 -8.53 -3.71 14.46
N PRO A 180 -9.66 -2.98 14.64
CA PRO A 180 -10.14 -2.64 15.98
C PRO A 180 -10.63 -3.86 16.79
N GLN A 181 -10.93 -4.99 16.14
CA GLN A 181 -11.44 -6.20 16.80
C GLN A 181 -10.33 -7.17 17.27
N GLU A 182 -9.14 -7.11 16.69
CA GLU A 182 -8.02 -8.02 17.03
C GLU A 182 -6.78 -7.23 17.53
N GLY A 183 -6.97 -6.34 18.52
CA GLY A 183 -5.86 -5.61 19.16
C GLY A 183 -5.03 -4.74 18.20
N GLY A 184 -5.62 -4.38 17.06
CA GLY A 184 -4.99 -3.63 15.99
C GLY A 184 -4.43 -4.47 14.84
N PHE A 185 -4.34 -5.79 14.90
CA PHE A 185 -3.66 -6.64 13.90
C PHE A 185 -4.59 -7.74 13.35
N PRO A 186 -4.58 -8.07 12.04
CA PRO A 186 -3.79 -7.47 10.97
C PRO A 186 -4.29 -6.06 10.57
N VAL A 187 -3.67 -5.43 9.57
CA VAL A 187 -4.27 -4.24 8.93
C VAL A 187 -5.41 -4.68 8.04
N VAL A 188 -6.58 -4.06 8.19
CA VAL A 188 -7.82 -4.38 7.48
C VAL A 188 -8.34 -3.18 6.70
N PRO A 189 -9.16 -3.38 5.65
CA PRO A 189 -9.90 -2.29 5.05
C PRO A 189 -10.93 -1.73 6.04
N THR A 190 -11.21 -0.44 5.96
CA THR A 190 -12.23 0.20 6.79
C THR A 190 -13.58 -0.48 6.65
N GLY A 191 -14.26 -0.72 7.77
CA GLY A 191 -15.56 -1.40 7.81
C GLY A 191 -15.50 -2.91 7.55
N TYR A 192 -14.30 -3.49 7.46
CA TYR A 192 -14.07 -4.91 7.08
C TYR A 192 -14.64 -5.27 5.71
N HIS A 193 -14.82 -4.28 4.85
CA HIS A 193 -15.24 -4.48 3.46
C HIS A 193 -14.13 -5.10 2.63
N LEU A 194 -14.51 -5.70 1.49
CA LEU A 194 -13.55 -6.04 0.46
C LEU A 194 -12.90 -4.76 -0.06
N LEU A 195 -11.61 -4.80 -0.38
CA LEU A 195 -10.89 -3.58 -0.77
C LEU A 195 -11.53 -2.90 -2.00
N LYS A 196 -12.07 -3.68 -2.93
CA LYS A 196 -12.79 -3.19 -4.12
C LYS A 196 -14.04 -2.37 -3.79
N ASP A 197 -14.72 -2.69 -2.69
CA ASP A 197 -15.99 -2.08 -2.26
C ASP A 197 -15.77 -0.80 -1.43
N THR A 198 -14.51 -0.46 -1.14
CA THR A 198 -14.13 0.76 -0.41
C THR A 198 -13.76 1.91 -1.35
N GLU A 199 -13.46 3.08 -0.77
CA GLU A 199 -12.84 4.22 -1.46
C GLU A 199 -11.39 3.92 -1.93
N CYS A 200 -10.90 2.67 -1.91
CA CYS A 200 -9.60 2.34 -2.47
C CYS A 200 -9.50 2.80 -3.94
N ILE A 201 -8.47 3.59 -4.21
CA ILE A 201 -8.13 4.08 -5.55
C ILE A 201 -7.08 3.23 -6.25
N SER A 202 -6.71 2.08 -5.66
CA SER A 202 -5.77 1.10 -6.23
C SER A 202 -4.36 1.62 -6.55
N CYS A 203 -3.95 2.74 -5.95
CA CYS A 203 -2.68 3.40 -6.24
C CYS A 203 -1.43 2.61 -5.80
N GLY A 204 -1.61 1.60 -4.94
CA GLY A 204 -0.56 0.70 -4.49
C GLY A 204 0.51 1.33 -3.60
N GLN A 205 0.27 2.52 -3.02
CA GLN A 205 1.23 3.10 -2.07
C GLN A 205 1.40 2.24 -0.80
N CYS A 206 0.41 1.43 -0.45
CA CYS A 206 0.49 0.42 0.60
C CYS A 206 1.44 -0.74 0.24
N ASN A 207 1.49 -1.16 -1.03
CA ASN A 207 2.44 -2.16 -1.55
C ASN A 207 3.88 -1.67 -1.40
N VAL A 208 4.17 -0.46 -1.91
CA VAL A 208 5.53 0.12 -1.95
C VAL A 208 6.21 0.17 -0.58
N VAL A 209 5.44 0.36 0.49
CA VAL A 209 5.97 0.46 1.86
C VAL A 209 5.95 -0.87 2.63
N CYS A 210 5.31 -1.92 2.08
CA CYS A 210 5.16 -3.21 2.75
C CYS A 210 6.51 -3.95 2.81
N PRO A 211 7.04 -4.25 4.01
CA PRO A 211 8.36 -4.86 4.14
C PRO A 211 8.39 -6.37 3.92
N THR A 212 7.24 -7.05 3.94
CA THR A 212 7.14 -8.52 3.94
C THR A 212 6.40 -9.10 2.73
N GLY A 213 5.85 -8.26 1.86
CA GLY A 213 4.97 -8.72 0.78
C GLY A 213 3.60 -9.21 1.26
N ALA A 214 3.12 -8.76 2.43
CA ALA A 214 1.73 -8.97 2.87
C ALA A 214 0.71 -8.24 1.98
N ILE A 215 1.16 -7.23 1.26
CA ILE A 215 0.39 -6.53 0.23
C ILE A 215 1.34 -6.46 -0.96
N VAL A 216 0.90 -6.99 -2.10
CA VAL A 216 1.65 -6.99 -3.37
C VAL A 216 0.73 -6.58 -4.51
N GLU A 217 1.31 -6.25 -5.65
CA GLU A 217 0.57 -6.11 -6.90
C GLU A 217 -0.10 -7.44 -7.32
N GLN A 218 -1.33 -7.36 -7.85
CA GLN A 218 -2.00 -8.53 -8.43
C GLN A 218 -1.22 -9.00 -9.67
N SER A 219 -0.64 -10.20 -9.64
CA SER A 219 0.27 -10.62 -10.72
C SER A 219 -0.47 -10.89 -12.03
N HIS A 220 0.01 -10.29 -13.14
CA HIS A 220 -0.45 -10.65 -14.49
C HIS A 220 0.56 -11.54 -15.24
N ILE A 221 1.68 -11.92 -14.60
CA ILE A 221 2.66 -12.84 -15.20
C ILE A 221 2.00 -14.16 -15.65
N PRO A 222 1.09 -14.80 -14.89
CA PRO A 222 0.39 -16.00 -15.35
C PRO A 222 -0.42 -15.77 -16.64
N ARG A 223 -1.15 -14.64 -16.74
CA ARG A 223 -1.91 -14.27 -17.94
C ARG A 223 -0.99 -14.14 -19.16
N VAL A 224 0.17 -13.49 -18.97
CA VAL A 224 1.18 -13.30 -20.01
C VAL A 224 1.77 -14.64 -20.45
N LYS A 225 2.17 -15.52 -19.52
CA LYS A 225 2.70 -16.86 -19.83
C LYS A 225 1.68 -17.73 -20.56
N GLN A 226 0.40 -17.64 -20.18
CA GLN A 226 -0.68 -18.34 -20.87
C GLN A 226 -0.82 -17.86 -22.33
N ALA A 227 -0.79 -16.56 -22.56
CA ALA A 227 -0.85 -15.99 -23.91
C ALA A 227 0.35 -16.38 -24.78
N MET A 228 1.56 -16.38 -24.19
CA MET A 228 2.79 -16.87 -24.86
C MET A 228 2.64 -18.34 -25.27
N LYS A 229 2.14 -19.20 -24.36
CA LYS A 229 1.89 -20.63 -24.66
C LYS A 229 0.81 -20.83 -25.71
N ALA A 230 -0.18 -19.94 -25.77
CA ALA A 230 -1.24 -19.94 -26.77
C ALA A 230 -0.78 -19.45 -28.16
N GLY A 231 0.49 -19.04 -28.31
CA GLY A 231 1.05 -18.61 -29.60
C GLY A 231 0.52 -17.25 -30.07
N LYS A 232 0.07 -16.38 -29.15
CA LYS A 232 -0.35 -15.01 -29.48
C LYS A 232 0.84 -14.17 -29.95
N VAL A 233 0.56 -13.13 -30.73
CA VAL A 233 1.55 -12.11 -31.10
C VAL A 233 1.78 -11.22 -29.87
N MET A 234 2.88 -11.46 -29.16
CA MET A 234 3.17 -10.79 -27.89
C MET A 234 3.78 -9.42 -28.14
N VAL A 235 3.07 -8.39 -27.68
CA VAL A 235 3.47 -6.99 -27.80
C VAL A 235 3.59 -6.39 -26.40
N MET A 236 4.71 -5.73 -26.10
CA MET A 236 4.87 -4.92 -24.91
C MET A 236 4.84 -3.42 -25.27
N GLN A 237 4.31 -2.59 -24.39
CA GLN A 237 4.53 -1.14 -24.41
C GLN A 237 5.05 -0.67 -23.05
N THR A 238 5.97 0.29 -23.00
CA THR A 238 6.64 0.67 -21.75
C THR A 238 6.41 2.13 -21.34
N ALA A 239 6.05 2.36 -20.09
CA ALA A 239 5.78 3.68 -19.54
C ALA A 239 7.04 4.57 -19.43
N PRO A 240 6.88 5.91 -19.29
CA PRO A 240 8.02 6.79 -19.12
C PRO A 240 8.83 6.46 -17.86
N ALA A 241 8.16 6.25 -16.72
CA ALA A 241 8.84 6.08 -15.43
C ALA A 241 9.52 4.70 -15.23
N THR A 242 9.22 3.69 -16.05
CA THR A 242 9.84 2.37 -15.89
C THR A 242 11.30 2.41 -16.31
N ARG A 243 11.66 3.22 -17.32
CA ARG A 243 13.02 3.30 -17.87
C ARG A 243 14.06 3.89 -16.91
N VAL A 244 13.63 4.57 -15.84
CA VAL A 244 14.51 5.18 -14.82
C VAL A 244 14.50 4.42 -13.49
N ALA A 245 13.70 3.36 -13.40
CA ALA A 245 13.50 2.56 -12.19
C ALA A 245 13.77 1.07 -12.40
N PHE A 246 13.63 0.55 -13.63
CA PHE A 246 13.75 -0.89 -13.92
C PHE A 246 15.10 -1.49 -13.50
N GLY A 247 16.20 -0.75 -13.69
CA GLY A 247 17.53 -1.17 -13.25
C GLY A 247 17.64 -1.47 -11.75
N GLU A 248 16.82 -0.85 -10.90
CA GLU A 248 16.84 -1.09 -9.45
C GLU A 248 16.52 -2.55 -9.11
N ASN A 249 15.71 -3.23 -9.94
CA ASN A 249 15.45 -4.68 -9.80
C ASN A 249 16.74 -5.52 -9.89
N PHE A 250 17.79 -4.99 -10.53
CA PHE A 250 19.09 -5.62 -10.74
C PHE A 250 20.20 -4.96 -9.89
N GLY A 251 19.82 -4.22 -8.85
CA GLY A 251 20.76 -3.58 -7.90
C GLY A 251 21.43 -2.32 -8.42
N ARG A 252 20.89 -1.72 -9.50
CA ARG A 252 21.37 -0.43 -10.03
C ARG A 252 20.85 0.75 -9.21
N GLU A 253 21.49 1.91 -9.37
CA GLU A 253 21.07 3.11 -8.64
C GLU A 253 19.74 3.66 -9.19
N PRO A 254 18.85 4.18 -8.32
CA PRO A 254 17.65 4.89 -8.76
C PRO A 254 18.00 6.03 -9.73
N GLY A 255 17.23 6.17 -10.81
CA GLY A 255 17.48 7.19 -11.83
C GLY A 255 18.54 6.81 -12.87
N GLU A 256 19.15 5.62 -12.81
CA GLU A 256 19.90 5.10 -13.95
C GLU A 256 18.93 4.91 -15.14
N ILE A 257 19.27 5.48 -16.30
CA ILE A 257 18.44 5.40 -17.51
C ILE A 257 18.76 4.07 -18.20
N THR A 258 17.80 3.14 -18.19
CA THR A 258 17.99 1.74 -18.63
C THR A 258 17.03 1.34 -19.75
N THR A 259 16.67 2.28 -20.63
CA THR A 259 15.66 2.07 -21.67
C THR A 259 15.97 0.87 -22.56
N GLY A 260 17.17 0.80 -23.14
CA GLY A 260 17.49 -0.27 -24.11
C GLY A 260 17.65 -1.64 -23.46
N LYS A 261 18.26 -1.72 -22.28
CA LYS A 261 18.31 -2.97 -21.50
C LYS A 261 16.93 -3.46 -21.06
N MET A 262 16.02 -2.54 -20.69
CA MET A 262 14.63 -2.90 -20.39
C MET A 262 13.95 -3.54 -21.61
N ILE A 263 14.17 -3.00 -22.81
CA ILE A 263 13.65 -3.57 -24.06
C ILE A 263 14.28 -4.93 -24.33
N ALA A 264 15.60 -5.07 -24.15
CA ALA A 264 16.29 -6.34 -24.31
C ALA A 264 15.78 -7.43 -23.36
N CYS A 265 15.50 -7.09 -22.09
CA CYS A 265 14.83 -7.96 -21.14
C CYS A 265 13.48 -8.46 -21.67
N ALA A 266 12.63 -7.55 -22.16
CA ALA A 266 11.33 -7.92 -22.72
C ALA A 266 11.48 -8.84 -23.95
N LYS A 267 12.39 -8.53 -24.87
CA LYS A 267 12.66 -9.38 -26.05
C LYS A 267 13.18 -10.77 -25.63
N ALA A 268 14.07 -10.84 -24.65
CA ALA A 268 14.59 -12.09 -24.11
C ALA A 268 13.52 -12.96 -23.43
N LEU A 269 12.49 -12.34 -22.83
CA LEU A 269 11.31 -13.04 -22.29
C LEU A 269 10.37 -13.58 -23.38
N GLY A 270 10.59 -13.24 -24.65
CA GLY A 270 9.77 -13.71 -25.77
C GLY A 270 8.67 -12.73 -26.21
N PHE A 271 8.76 -11.45 -25.89
CA PHE A 271 7.94 -10.43 -26.56
C PHE A 271 8.48 -10.20 -27.98
N GLN A 272 7.62 -10.31 -29.02
CA GLN A 272 8.05 -10.10 -30.40
C GLN A 272 8.22 -8.61 -30.71
N TYR A 273 7.37 -7.75 -30.14
CA TYR A 273 7.40 -6.30 -30.35
C TYR A 273 7.38 -5.55 -29.02
N VAL A 274 8.12 -4.46 -28.93
CA VAL A 274 8.22 -3.57 -27.77
C VAL A 274 8.11 -2.13 -28.26
N PHE A 275 7.01 -1.47 -27.91
CA PHE A 275 6.70 -0.08 -28.27
C PHE A 275 6.84 0.87 -27.07
N ASP A 276 6.78 2.18 -27.32
CA ASP A 276 6.93 3.19 -26.27
C ASP A 276 5.56 3.77 -25.90
N THR A 277 5.14 3.67 -24.63
CA THR A 277 3.91 4.33 -24.17
C THR A 277 4.03 5.85 -24.23
N ASN A 278 5.25 6.40 -24.32
CA ASN A 278 5.45 7.82 -24.56
C ASN A 278 4.94 8.26 -25.95
N PHE A 279 4.85 7.36 -26.92
CA PHE A 279 4.12 7.61 -28.16
C PHE A 279 2.64 7.86 -27.87
N GLY A 280 2.06 7.07 -26.95
CA GLY A 280 0.73 7.30 -26.40
C GLY A 280 0.59 8.63 -25.68
N ALA A 281 1.61 9.05 -24.94
CA ALA A 281 1.62 10.34 -24.28
C ALA A 281 1.57 11.48 -25.30
N ASP A 282 2.32 11.35 -26.41
CA ASP A 282 2.23 12.31 -27.50
C ASP A 282 0.82 12.36 -28.12
N MET A 283 0.15 11.21 -28.31
CA MET A 283 -1.26 11.18 -28.75
C MET A 283 -2.18 11.86 -27.73
N THR A 284 -2.02 11.55 -26.43
CA THR A 284 -2.82 12.17 -25.36
C THR A 284 -2.68 13.68 -25.39
N ILE A 285 -1.48 14.22 -25.59
CA ILE A 285 -1.27 15.67 -25.68
C ILE A 285 -1.90 16.29 -26.93
N MET A 286 -1.92 15.58 -28.05
CA MET A 286 -2.60 16.06 -29.26
C MET A 286 -4.10 16.20 -29.02
N GLU A 287 -4.74 15.21 -28.38
CA GLU A 287 -6.17 15.24 -28.06
C GLU A 287 -6.49 16.20 -26.91
N GLU A 288 -5.82 16.06 -25.77
CA GLU A 288 -6.08 16.80 -24.52
C GLU A 288 -5.73 18.29 -24.68
N GLY A 289 -4.67 18.62 -25.42
CA GLY A 289 -4.35 19.99 -25.79
C GLY A 289 -5.41 20.63 -26.68
N THR A 290 -6.01 19.86 -27.58
CA THR A 290 -7.12 20.32 -28.45
C THR A 290 -8.40 20.50 -27.64
N GLU A 291 -8.75 19.54 -26.78
CA GLU A 291 -9.89 19.61 -25.86
C GLU A 291 -9.80 20.83 -24.93
N LEU A 292 -8.61 21.12 -24.38
CA LEU A 292 -8.39 22.31 -23.56
C LEU A 292 -8.71 23.59 -24.33
N LEU A 293 -8.20 23.73 -25.56
CA LEU A 293 -8.44 24.91 -26.39
C LEU A 293 -9.93 25.04 -26.76
N GLU A 294 -10.63 23.93 -27.01
CA GLU A 294 -12.07 23.92 -27.26
C GLU A 294 -12.86 24.39 -26.03
N ARG A 295 -12.53 23.90 -24.82
CA ARG A 295 -13.17 24.37 -23.58
C ARG A 295 -12.87 25.85 -23.31
N ILE A 296 -11.65 26.31 -23.60
CA ILE A 296 -11.25 27.73 -23.56
C ILE A 296 -12.09 28.58 -24.50
N LYS A 297 -12.38 28.09 -25.71
CA LYS A 297 -13.23 28.77 -26.70
C LYS A 297 -14.70 28.77 -26.30
N ASN A 298 -15.19 27.68 -25.72
CA ASN A 298 -16.59 27.49 -25.31
C ASN A 298 -16.90 28.02 -23.90
N ASN A 299 -15.90 28.58 -23.21
CA ASN A 299 -15.99 29.09 -21.86
C ASN A 299 -16.39 28.03 -20.79
N GLY A 300 -15.87 26.81 -20.94
CA GLY A 300 -16.00 25.75 -19.96
C GLY A 300 -16.44 24.39 -20.55
N PRO A 301 -16.76 23.41 -19.68
CA PRO A 301 -16.73 23.52 -18.22
C PRO A 301 -15.30 23.61 -17.65
N PHE A 302 -15.13 24.39 -16.57
CA PHE A 302 -13.86 24.56 -15.86
C PHE A 302 -13.94 24.19 -14.38
N PRO A 303 -12.81 23.77 -13.77
CA PRO A 303 -11.53 23.45 -14.42
C PRO A 303 -11.62 22.20 -15.30
N MET A 304 -10.76 22.05 -16.31
CA MET A 304 -10.53 20.76 -16.96
C MET A 304 -9.51 19.97 -16.13
N PHE A 305 -9.86 18.75 -15.70
CA PHE A 305 -8.96 17.86 -15.00
C PHE A 305 -8.33 16.85 -15.96
N THR A 306 -7.03 16.58 -15.82
CA THR A 306 -6.40 15.48 -16.57
C THR A 306 -7.01 14.12 -16.20
N SER A 307 -7.00 13.16 -17.12
CA SER A 307 -7.63 11.83 -16.94
C SER A 307 -6.66 10.65 -17.03
N CYS A 308 -5.37 10.88 -17.25
CA CYS A 308 -4.41 9.81 -17.54
C CYS A 308 -4.01 8.93 -16.33
N CYS A 309 -4.23 9.42 -15.10
CA CYS A 309 -3.91 8.73 -13.85
C CYS A 309 -5.13 7.93 -13.33
N PRO A 310 -5.14 6.58 -13.41
CA PRO A 310 -6.31 5.78 -13.01
C PRO A 310 -6.61 5.88 -11.52
N GLY A 311 -5.61 6.07 -10.65
CA GLY A 311 -5.88 6.33 -9.23
C GLY A 311 -6.60 7.66 -8.99
N TRP A 312 -6.42 8.64 -9.88
CA TRP A 312 -7.17 9.89 -9.82
C TRP A 312 -8.59 9.69 -10.37
N VAL A 313 -8.73 9.03 -11.52
CA VAL A 313 -10.06 8.69 -12.07
C VAL A 313 -10.89 7.88 -11.06
N ASN A 314 -10.30 6.87 -10.42
CA ASN A 314 -10.95 6.09 -9.37
C ASN A 314 -11.37 6.99 -8.18
N MET A 315 -10.56 7.98 -7.79
CA MET A 315 -10.93 8.95 -6.76
C MET A 315 -12.12 9.81 -7.20
N ALA A 316 -12.13 10.28 -8.45
CA ALA A 316 -13.22 11.08 -8.98
C ALA A 316 -14.53 10.27 -9.04
N GLU A 317 -14.50 9.03 -9.54
CA GLU A 317 -15.71 8.20 -9.65
C GLU A 317 -16.27 7.75 -8.30
N LYS A 318 -15.41 7.51 -7.31
CA LYS A 318 -15.79 6.99 -5.99
C LYS A 318 -16.12 8.08 -4.97
N CYS A 319 -15.41 9.20 -5.01
CA CYS A 319 -15.48 10.23 -3.98
C CYS A 319 -16.02 11.57 -4.49
N TYR A 320 -15.94 11.84 -5.80
CA TYR A 320 -16.28 13.14 -6.39
C TYR A 320 -17.06 13.02 -7.72
N PRO A 321 -18.16 12.25 -7.79
CA PRO A 321 -18.88 12.01 -9.04
C PRO A 321 -19.34 13.29 -9.75
N GLU A 322 -19.53 14.39 -9.03
CA GLU A 322 -19.90 15.70 -9.54
C GLU A 322 -18.85 16.37 -10.44
N ILE A 323 -17.57 16.00 -10.33
CA ILE A 323 -16.50 16.55 -11.19
C ILE A 323 -16.22 15.70 -12.43
N LEU A 324 -16.93 14.57 -12.62
CA LEU A 324 -16.71 13.72 -13.79
C LEU A 324 -16.86 14.44 -15.14
N PRO A 325 -17.83 15.37 -15.33
CA PRO A 325 -17.92 16.16 -16.56
C PRO A 325 -16.69 17.06 -16.81
N ASN A 326 -15.91 17.35 -15.77
CA ASN A 326 -14.72 18.18 -15.83
C ASN A 326 -13.44 17.39 -16.19
N LEU A 327 -13.44 16.06 -16.08
CA LEU A 327 -12.33 15.22 -16.57
C LEU A 327 -12.17 15.38 -18.09
N SER A 328 -10.93 15.36 -18.56
CA SER A 328 -10.63 15.20 -19.98
C SER A 328 -11.25 13.89 -20.47
N SER A 329 -11.87 13.95 -21.65
CA SER A 329 -12.42 12.78 -22.31
C SER A 329 -11.32 11.86 -22.88
N CYS A 330 -10.07 12.34 -22.93
CA CYS A 330 -8.95 11.58 -23.47
C CYS A 330 -8.71 10.30 -22.66
N ARG A 331 -8.46 9.18 -23.36
CA ARG A 331 -7.93 7.97 -22.76
C ARG A 331 -6.48 8.19 -22.31
N SER A 332 -6.03 7.37 -21.37
CA SER A 332 -4.64 7.44 -20.94
C SER A 332 -3.67 6.92 -22.02
N PRO A 333 -2.39 7.28 -21.95
CA PRO A 333 -1.39 6.93 -22.97
C PRO A 333 -1.35 5.44 -23.36
N HIS A 334 -1.37 4.54 -22.38
CA HIS A 334 -1.29 3.10 -22.68
C HIS A 334 -2.57 2.56 -23.31
N MET A 335 -3.72 3.14 -22.99
CA MET A 335 -4.99 2.77 -23.61
C MET A 335 -5.05 3.27 -25.07
N MET A 336 -4.54 4.47 -25.34
CA MET A 336 -4.42 4.99 -26.72
C MET A 336 -3.45 4.15 -27.57
N VAL A 337 -2.32 3.72 -27.01
CA VAL A 337 -1.39 2.80 -27.69
C VAL A 337 -2.04 1.44 -27.92
N GLY A 338 -2.73 0.88 -26.93
CA GLY A 338 -3.46 -0.38 -27.08
C GLY A 338 -4.50 -0.32 -28.19
N SER A 339 -5.29 0.76 -28.22
CA SER A 339 -6.25 1.04 -29.28
C SER A 339 -5.60 1.13 -30.65
N THR A 340 -4.48 1.86 -30.76
CA THR A 340 -3.73 2.01 -32.01
C THR A 340 -3.11 0.69 -32.48
N LEU A 341 -2.62 -0.14 -31.55
CA LEU A 341 -2.07 -1.46 -31.84
C LEU A 341 -3.12 -2.41 -32.40
N LYS A 342 -4.29 -2.46 -31.76
CA LYS A 342 -5.41 -3.35 -32.13
C LYS A 342 -6.19 -2.86 -33.36
N THR A 343 -5.96 -1.64 -33.83
CA THR A 343 -6.68 -1.08 -34.98
C THR A 343 -5.76 -0.72 -36.14
N TYR A 344 -4.97 0.33 -36.03
CA TYR A 344 -4.10 0.83 -37.08
C TYR A 344 -2.93 -0.12 -37.38
N TRP A 345 -2.20 -0.53 -36.34
CA TRP A 345 -1.03 -1.40 -36.51
C TRP A 345 -1.42 -2.82 -36.94
N ALA A 346 -2.48 -3.38 -36.34
CA ALA A 346 -3.07 -4.67 -36.75
C ALA A 346 -3.36 -4.70 -38.27
N LYS A 347 -3.99 -3.66 -38.80
CA LYS A 347 -4.25 -3.52 -40.24
C LYS A 347 -2.97 -3.44 -41.06
N LYS A 348 -1.98 -2.66 -40.63
CA LYS A 348 -0.68 -2.55 -41.33
C LYS A 348 0.09 -3.86 -41.36
N MET A 349 -0.01 -4.66 -40.30
CA MET A 349 0.68 -5.96 -40.18
C MET A 349 -0.13 -7.12 -40.75
N ASN A 350 -1.34 -6.88 -41.26
CA ASN A 350 -2.29 -7.92 -41.68
C ASN A 350 -2.55 -8.96 -40.57
N LEU A 351 -2.72 -8.48 -39.35
CA LEU A 351 -3.02 -9.28 -38.16
C LEU A 351 -4.47 -9.03 -37.72
N LYS A 352 -5.07 -10.06 -37.13
CA LYS A 352 -6.37 -9.90 -36.47
C LYS A 352 -6.18 -9.31 -35.08
N PRO A 353 -7.02 -8.36 -34.63
CA PRO A 353 -6.90 -7.74 -33.30
C PRO A 353 -6.86 -8.75 -32.14
N GLU A 354 -7.65 -9.82 -32.24
CA GLU A 354 -7.74 -10.89 -31.24
C GLU A 354 -6.47 -11.77 -31.13
N ASP A 355 -5.59 -11.76 -32.15
CA ASP A 355 -4.34 -12.52 -32.16
C ASP A 355 -3.17 -11.76 -31.52
N ILE A 356 -3.31 -10.44 -31.38
CA ILE A 356 -2.33 -9.57 -30.73
C ILE A 356 -2.59 -9.61 -29.23
N TYR A 357 -1.56 -9.80 -28.40
CA TYR A 357 -1.67 -9.72 -26.94
C TYR A 357 -0.79 -8.58 -26.43
N VAL A 358 -1.43 -7.49 -26.03
CA VAL A 358 -0.79 -6.23 -25.64
C VAL A 358 -0.58 -6.20 -24.12
N VAL A 359 0.69 -6.11 -23.72
CA VAL A 359 1.12 -6.01 -22.33
C VAL A 359 1.68 -4.63 -22.06
N SER A 360 1.12 -3.94 -21.08
CA SER A 360 1.66 -2.65 -20.62
C SER A 360 2.64 -2.85 -19.47
N LEU A 361 3.88 -2.41 -19.64
CA LEU A 361 4.84 -2.27 -18.54
C LEU A 361 4.64 -0.92 -17.86
N MET A 362 4.10 -0.93 -16.65
CA MET A 362 3.67 0.27 -15.92
C MET A 362 4.36 0.39 -14.55
N PRO A 363 4.56 1.61 -14.03
CA PRO A 363 5.00 1.82 -12.65
C PRO A 363 3.83 1.78 -11.66
N CYS A 364 2.64 1.32 -12.08
CA CYS A 364 1.37 1.57 -11.41
C CYS A 364 0.53 0.30 -11.32
N THR A 365 -0.05 0.06 -10.14
CA THR A 365 -1.00 -1.03 -9.89
C THR A 365 -2.40 -0.70 -10.40
N ALA A 366 -2.87 0.56 -10.24
CA ALA A 366 -4.20 0.99 -10.72
C ALA A 366 -4.38 0.91 -12.25
N LYS A 367 -3.29 0.77 -13.01
CA LYS A 367 -3.37 0.47 -14.46
C LYS A 367 -3.96 -0.93 -14.73
N LYS A 368 -3.87 -1.86 -13.77
CA LYS A 368 -4.55 -3.16 -13.84
C LYS A 368 -6.07 -2.98 -13.74
N ASP A 369 -6.56 -2.13 -12.83
CA ASP A 369 -7.99 -1.78 -12.77
C ASP A 369 -8.49 -1.11 -14.05
N GLU A 370 -7.68 -0.23 -14.66
CA GLU A 370 -8.08 0.53 -15.85
C GLU A 370 -8.42 -0.37 -17.05
N ILE A 371 -7.66 -1.46 -17.24
CA ILE A 371 -7.87 -2.37 -18.38
C ILE A 371 -9.15 -3.23 -18.23
N GLU A 372 -9.69 -3.35 -17.02
CA GLU A 372 -10.91 -4.11 -16.75
C GLU A 372 -12.19 -3.31 -17.11
N ARG A 373 -12.06 -2.01 -17.44
CA ARG A 373 -13.17 -1.14 -17.86
C ARG A 373 -13.67 -1.53 -19.25
N LYS A 374 -14.92 -1.96 -19.38
CA LYS A 374 -15.49 -2.44 -20.66
C LYS A 374 -15.60 -1.39 -21.75
N ASN A 375 -15.75 -0.10 -21.40
CA ASN A 375 -15.70 1.01 -22.37
C ASN A 375 -14.28 1.32 -22.90
N MET A 376 -13.28 0.59 -22.40
CA MET A 376 -11.88 0.61 -22.83
C MET A 376 -11.51 -0.63 -23.66
N TRP A 377 -12.51 -1.29 -24.24
CA TRP A 377 -12.32 -2.47 -25.09
C TRP A 377 -12.68 -2.12 -26.53
N LEU A 378 -12.08 -2.82 -27.49
CA LEU A 378 -12.43 -2.67 -28.91
C LEU A 378 -13.85 -3.18 -29.18
N ASP A 379 -14.20 -4.29 -28.53
CA ASP A 379 -15.49 -4.95 -28.58
C ASP A 379 -15.72 -5.74 -27.27
N GLU A 380 -16.81 -6.51 -27.17
CA GLU A 380 -17.16 -7.25 -25.94
C GLU A 380 -16.11 -8.29 -25.49
N LYS A 381 -15.19 -8.70 -26.38
CA LYS A 381 -14.22 -9.78 -26.16
C LYS A 381 -12.78 -9.33 -26.26
N THR A 382 -12.52 -8.21 -26.94
CA THR A 382 -11.16 -7.77 -27.27
C THR A 382 -10.80 -6.51 -26.49
N PRO A 383 -10.04 -6.62 -25.38
CA PRO A 383 -9.52 -5.44 -24.69
C PRO A 383 -8.46 -4.75 -25.55
N PHE A 384 -8.31 -3.42 -25.41
CA PHE A 384 -7.21 -2.70 -26.05
C PHE A 384 -5.85 -3.05 -25.44
N VAL A 385 -5.82 -3.37 -24.14
CA VAL A 385 -4.65 -3.82 -23.40
C VAL A 385 -5.04 -5.07 -22.63
N ASP A 386 -4.38 -6.19 -22.91
CA ASP A 386 -4.75 -7.51 -22.37
C ASP A 386 -4.17 -7.76 -20.98
N ALA A 387 -3.00 -7.19 -20.67
CA ALA A 387 -2.37 -7.30 -19.35
C ALA A 387 -1.51 -6.09 -18.99
N VAL A 388 -1.26 -5.91 -17.69
CA VAL A 388 -0.32 -4.92 -17.17
C VAL A 388 0.69 -5.62 -16.27
N LEU A 389 1.98 -5.52 -16.60
CA LEU A 389 3.07 -5.90 -15.70
C LEU A 389 3.60 -4.63 -15.03
N THR A 390 3.80 -4.68 -13.72
CA THR A 390 4.49 -3.61 -13.01
C THR A 390 6.00 -3.63 -13.29
N THR A 391 6.69 -2.54 -12.94
CA THR A 391 8.17 -2.45 -13.08
C THR A 391 8.87 -3.52 -12.23
N LYS A 392 8.29 -3.81 -11.05
CA LYS A 392 8.74 -4.89 -10.18
C LYS A 392 8.43 -6.27 -10.79
N GLU A 393 7.19 -6.52 -11.23
CA GLU A 393 6.80 -7.80 -11.87
C GLU A 393 7.69 -8.17 -13.06
N LEU A 394 8.02 -7.22 -13.95
CA LEU A 394 8.91 -7.53 -15.07
C LEU A 394 10.31 -7.92 -14.58
N GLY A 395 10.84 -7.23 -13.57
CA GLY A 395 12.13 -7.57 -12.97
C GLY A 395 12.13 -8.96 -12.34
N ASP A 396 11.05 -9.31 -11.63
CA ASP A 396 10.86 -10.64 -11.06
C ASP A 396 10.70 -11.72 -12.14
N PHE A 397 9.95 -11.43 -13.20
CA PHE A 397 9.78 -12.33 -14.35
C PHE A 397 11.12 -12.60 -15.05
N CYS A 398 11.92 -11.57 -15.31
CA CYS A 398 13.28 -11.75 -15.86
C CYS A 398 14.13 -12.68 -14.99
N LYS A 399 14.14 -12.48 -13.66
CA LYS A 399 14.91 -13.33 -12.74
C LYS A 399 14.43 -14.77 -12.75
N GLN A 400 13.11 -14.99 -12.78
CA GLN A 400 12.51 -16.32 -12.83
C GLN A 400 12.91 -17.08 -14.11
N GLU A 401 12.98 -16.40 -15.25
CA GLU A 401 13.42 -16.98 -16.52
C GLU A 401 14.95 -17.00 -16.70
N GLY A 402 15.72 -16.71 -15.64
CA GLY A 402 17.18 -16.74 -15.66
C GLY A 402 17.87 -15.54 -16.35
N ILE A 403 17.11 -14.52 -16.76
CA ILE A 403 17.60 -13.29 -17.39
C ILE A 403 18.15 -12.35 -16.29
N THR A 404 19.37 -12.65 -15.84
CA THR A 404 19.99 -11.98 -14.68
C THR A 404 21.31 -11.27 -14.99
N ASN A 405 21.92 -11.54 -16.15
CA ASN A 405 23.21 -10.99 -16.53
C ASN A 405 23.11 -9.54 -17.07
N TRP A 406 22.86 -8.60 -16.16
CA TRP A 406 22.59 -7.20 -16.46
C TRP A 406 23.74 -6.49 -17.22
N ASP A 407 24.98 -6.73 -16.82
CA ASP A 407 26.13 -5.99 -17.36
C ASP A 407 26.41 -6.35 -18.83
N ASN A 408 26.17 -7.61 -19.22
CA ASN A 408 26.36 -8.09 -20.59
C ASN A 408 25.11 -7.95 -21.47
N MET A 409 24.02 -7.39 -20.96
CA MET A 409 22.78 -7.24 -21.71
C MET A 409 22.94 -6.17 -22.79
N ALA A 410 22.51 -6.50 -24.02
CA ALA A 410 22.52 -5.56 -25.14
C ALA A 410 21.53 -4.41 -24.92
N GLU A 411 21.84 -3.24 -25.46
CA GLU A 411 20.87 -2.16 -25.60
C GLU A 411 20.05 -2.40 -26.88
N MET A 412 18.72 -2.37 -26.80
CA MET A 412 17.83 -2.52 -27.95
C MET A 412 16.94 -1.29 -28.13
N PRO A 413 16.66 -0.85 -29.38
CA PRO A 413 15.69 0.21 -29.62
C PRO A 413 14.25 -0.31 -29.54
N PHE A 414 13.30 0.61 -29.41
CA PHE A 414 11.87 0.30 -29.59
C PHE A 414 11.57 -0.07 -31.05
N ASP A 415 10.51 -0.85 -31.26
CA ASP A 415 9.99 -1.14 -32.59
C ASP A 415 9.20 0.05 -33.14
N THR A 416 9.26 0.26 -34.46
CA THR A 416 8.55 1.33 -35.18
C THR A 416 7.29 0.78 -35.87
N PRO A 417 6.23 1.58 -36.11
CA PRO A 417 6.15 3.06 -36.07
C PRO A 417 5.47 3.63 -34.81
N LEU A 418 5.51 2.92 -33.68
CA LEU A 418 4.93 3.38 -32.40
C LEU A 418 6.01 3.46 -31.32
N GLY A 419 7.27 3.64 -31.74
CA GLY A 419 8.45 3.59 -30.88
C GLY A 419 9.14 4.93 -30.71
N THR A 420 8.90 5.89 -31.60
CA THR A 420 9.50 7.23 -31.53
C THR A 420 8.64 8.14 -30.65
N SER A 421 9.23 8.75 -29.62
CA SER A 421 8.51 9.64 -28.71
C SER A 421 9.22 10.98 -28.51
N SER A 422 8.46 12.04 -28.26
CA SER A 422 9.00 13.35 -27.91
C SER A 422 9.44 13.42 -26.43
N GLY A 423 10.24 14.43 -26.09
CA GLY A 423 10.58 14.79 -24.72
C GLY A 423 9.37 15.21 -23.88
N ALA A 424 8.31 15.71 -24.51
CA ALA A 424 7.03 15.97 -23.84
C ALA A 424 6.37 14.65 -23.39
N GLY A 425 6.51 13.58 -24.18
CA GLY A 425 6.07 12.25 -23.78
C GLY A 425 6.90 11.64 -22.64
N ASP A 426 8.20 11.95 -22.51
CA ASP A 426 9.03 11.44 -21.42
C ASP A 426 8.66 12.03 -20.05
N ILE A 427 8.34 13.32 -20.00
CA ILE A 427 8.04 14.00 -18.72
C ILE A 427 6.71 13.57 -18.09
N PHE A 428 5.83 12.86 -18.79
CA PHE A 428 4.61 12.27 -18.20
C PHE A 428 4.87 11.42 -16.95
N GLY A 429 6.07 10.88 -16.80
CA GLY A 429 6.45 10.09 -15.63
C GLY A 429 6.47 10.87 -14.31
N VAL A 430 6.53 12.20 -14.34
CA VAL A 430 6.66 13.08 -13.17
C VAL A 430 5.46 14.01 -13.02
N SER A 431 5.13 14.40 -11.79
CA SER A 431 4.05 15.37 -11.55
C SER A 431 4.40 16.73 -12.14
N GLY A 432 3.49 17.26 -12.95
CA GLY A 432 3.63 18.48 -13.75
C GLY A 432 4.06 18.23 -15.17
N GLY A 433 4.44 17.00 -15.52
CA GLY A 433 4.89 16.67 -16.86
C GLY A 433 3.77 16.67 -17.89
N VAL A 434 2.56 16.23 -17.51
CA VAL A 434 1.39 16.25 -18.40
C VAL A 434 0.97 17.70 -18.65
N MET A 435 0.91 18.50 -17.58
CA MET A 435 0.65 19.93 -17.62
C MET A 435 1.64 20.64 -18.55
N GLU A 436 2.95 20.47 -18.32
CA GLU A 436 3.98 21.10 -19.15
C GLU A 436 3.86 20.65 -20.63
N ALA A 437 3.66 19.37 -20.88
CA ALA A 437 3.50 18.83 -22.23
C ALA A 437 2.25 19.36 -22.95
N ALA A 438 1.11 19.46 -22.25
CA ALA A 438 -0.13 20.02 -22.79
C ALA A 438 0.02 21.51 -23.09
N LEU A 439 0.65 22.28 -22.20
CA LEU A 439 0.93 23.70 -22.40
C LEU A 439 1.85 23.95 -23.61
N ARG A 440 2.90 23.14 -23.80
CA ARG A 440 3.79 23.21 -24.97
C ARG A 440 3.00 23.12 -26.28
N THR A 441 2.04 22.20 -26.37
CA THR A 441 1.25 21.95 -27.58
C THR A 441 0.11 22.95 -27.75
N ALA A 442 -0.68 23.20 -26.69
CA ALA A 442 -1.81 24.11 -26.72
C ALA A 442 -1.38 25.54 -27.10
N TYR A 443 -0.25 26.02 -26.57
CA TYR A 443 0.27 27.35 -26.92
C TYR A 443 0.57 27.46 -28.42
N GLN A 444 1.18 26.44 -29.02
CA GLN A 444 1.54 26.46 -30.43
C GLN A 444 0.32 26.30 -31.34
N LEU A 445 -0.63 25.44 -30.99
CA LEU A 445 -1.90 25.33 -31.72
C LEU A 445 -2.67 26.67 -31.71
N GLN A 446 -2.60 27.42 -30.60
CA GLN A 446 -3.27 28.72 -30.46
C GLN A 446 -2.54 29.87 -31.18
N THR A 447 -1.21 29.90 -31.14
CA THR A 447 -0.41 31.06 -31.60
C THR A 447 0.29 30.85 -32.94
N GLY A 448 0.40 29.61 -33.41
CA GLY A 448 1.27 29.22 -34.53
C GLY A 448 2.76 29.30 -34.22
N LYS A 449 3.16 29.63 -32.98
CA LYS A 449 4.55 29.81 -32.55
C LYS A 449 4.90 28.84 -31.41
N PRO A 450 6.16 28.37 -31.32
CA PRO A 450 6.61 27.65 -30.12
C PRO A 450 6.45 28.51 -28.87
N LEU A 451 6.20 27.86 -27.73
CA LEU A 451 6.34 28.50 -26.42
C LEU A 451 7.78 28.99 -26.25
N GLU A 452 7.97 30.29 -25.96
CA GLU A 452 9.30 30.92 -25.86
C GLU A 452 10.22 30.17 -24.89
N LYS A 453 9.67 29.75 -23.76
CA LYS A 453 10.32 28.90 -22.77
C LYS A 453 9.65 27.54 -22.74
N ILE A 454 10.24 26.56 -23.42
CA ILE A 454 9.69 25.19 -23.51
C ILE A 454 9.57 24.50 -22.14
N VAL A 455 10.41 24.91 -21.17
CA VAL A 455 10.39 24.42 -19.80
C VAL A 455 9.49 25.30 -18.94
N VAL A 456 8.45 24.70 -18.37
CA VAL A 456 7.53 25.36 -17.42
C VAL A 456 7.99 25.00 -16.01
N ASP A 457 8.94 25.76 -15.46
CA ASP A 457 9.54 25.48 -14.16
C ASP A 457 8.51 25.47 -13.03
N GLU A 458 7.48 26.29 -13.14
CA GLU A 458 6.37 26.42 -12.19
C GLU A 458 5.53 25.13 -12.08
N ALA A 459 5.56 24.28 -13.11
CA ALA A 459 4.90 22.98 -13.10
C ALA A 459 5.79 21.88 -12.48
N ARG A 460 7.11 22.06 -12.42
CA ARG A 460 8.07 21.03 -12.00
C ARG A 460 8.26 20.96 -10.48
N GLY A 461 8.93 19.91 -10.01
CA GLY A 461 9.27 19.73 -8.60
C GLY A 461 8.25 18.90 -7.80
N LEU A 462 8.52 18.74 -6.51
CA LEU A 462 7.85 17.79 -5.60
C LEU A 462 6.86 18.44 -4.63
N ASP A 463 6.60 19.74 -4.77
CA ASP A 463 5.58 20.43 -3.99
C ASP A 463 4.20 19.83 -4.25
N GLY A 464 3.46 19.59 -3.17
CA GLY A 464 2.19 18.86 -3.19
C GLY A 464 1.12 19.47 -4.09
N THR A 465 1.05 20.80 -4.10
CA THR A 465 0.20 21.60 -4.99
C THR A 465 0.99 22.78 -5.52
N LYS A 466 1.04 22.93 -6.84
CA LYS A 466 1.67 24.04 -7.55
C LYS A 466 0.59 24.80 -8.31
N ARG A 467 0.48 26.11 -8.09
CA ARG A 467 -0.47 26.99 -8.80
C ARG A 467 0.31 28.05 -9.56
N PHE A 468 -0.03 28.24 -10.83
CA PHE A 468 0.61 29.22 -11.68
C PHE A 468 -0.32 29.64 -12.81
N SER A 469 0.07 30.64 -13.59
CA SER A 469 -0.69 31.09 -14.75
C SER A 469 0.20 31.17 -15.97
N VAL A 470 -0.37 30.85 -17.13
CA VAL A 470 0.30 30.97 -18.43
C VAL A 470 -0.51 31.91 -19.30
N ASP A 471 0.17 32.82 -20.02
CA ASP A 471 -0.48 33.61 -21.07
C ASP A 471 -0.57 32.78 -22.35
N MET A 472 -1.80 32.55 -22.82
CA MET A 472 -2.09 31.92 -24.10
C MET A 472 -2.67 32.95 -25.08
N ASN A 473 -1.80 33.76 -25.67
CA ASN A 473 -2.16 34.78 -26.66
C ASN A 473 -3.07 35.88 -26.08
N GLY A 474 -2.69 36.44 -24.93
CA GLY A 474 -3.44 37.48 -24.22
C GLY A 474 -4.58 36.96 -23.34
N LYS A 475 -4.83 35.64 -23.34
CA LYS A 475 -5.75 34.99 -22.40
C LYS A 475 -4.95 34.33 -21.28
N LYS A 476 -5.13 34.80 -20.06
CA LYS A 476 -4.53 34.20 -18.86
C LYS A 476 -5.24 32.88 -18.54
N ILE A 477 -4.47 31.80 -18.48
CA ILE A 477 -4.93 30.46 -18.11
C ILE A 477 -4.34 30.12 -16.74
N ASN A 478 -5.18 29.96 -15.73
CA ASN A 478 -4.78 29.55 -14.40
C ASN A 478 -4.71 28.02 -14.34
N CYS A 479 -3.55 27.53 -13.93
CA CYS A 479 -3.21 26.11 -13.90
C CYS A 479 -2.90 25.66 -12.47
N ALA A 480 -3.20 24.39 -12.18
CA ALA A 480 -2.70 23.73 -10.99
C ALA A 480 -2.14 22.35 -11.32
N VAL A 481 -1.06 21.98 -10.63
CA VAL A 481 -0.53 20.61 -10.61
C VAL A 481 -0.63 20.13 -9.18
N VAL A 482 -1.31 19.02 -8.96
CA VAL A 482 -1.51 18.47 -7.63
C VAL A 482 -1.25 16.97 -7.62
N HIS A 483 -0.73 16.47 -6.50
CA HIS A 483 -0.58 15.04 -6.33
C HIS A 483 -0.90 14.54 -4.93
N SER A 484 -1.15 13.23 -4.80
CA SER A 484 -1.33 12.55 -3.53
C SER A 484 -2.50 13.12 -2.71
N LYS A 485 -2.39 13.15 -1.37
CA LYS A 485 -3.47 13.65 -0.49
C LYS A 485 -3.97 15.07 -0.81
N PHE A 486 -3.12 15.90 -1.42
CA PHE A 486 -3.44 17.29 -1.75
C PHE A 486 -4.52 17.40 -2.83
N ALA A 487 -4.76 16.34 -3.61
CA ALA A 487 -5.81 16.30 -4.62
C ALA A 487 -7.21 16.51 -3.99
N ARG A 488 -7.48 15.89 -2.84
CA ARG A 488 -8.76 16.06 -2.14
C ARG A 488 -8.99 17.51 -1.74
N GLU A 489 -7.99 18.14 -1.10
CA GLU A 489 -8.05 19.54 -0.70
C GLU A 489 -8.34 20.47 -1.88
N LEU A 490 -7.65 20.27 -3.01
CA LEU A 490 -7.88 21.06 -4.21
C LEU A 490 -9.31 20.89 -4.75
N VAL A 491 -9.81 19.65 -4.82
CA VAL A 491 -11.17 19.37 -5.32
C VAL A 491 -12.24 19.99 -4.41
N GLU A 492 -12.09 19.90 -3.08
CA GLU A 492 -13.02 20.57 -2.16
C GLU A 492 -13.02 22.09 -2.36
N ASN A 493 -11.85 22.70 -2.59
CA ASN A 493 -11.77 24.14 -2.87
C ASN A 493 -12.41 24.51 -4.21
N VAL A 494 -12.24 23.69 -5.25
CA VAL A 494 -12.93 23.87 -6.54
C VAL A 494 -14.44 23.81 -6.36
N LYS A 495 -14.95 22.79 -5.66
CA LYS A 495 -16.39 22.64 -5.38
C LYS A 495 -16.96 23.80 -4.57
N ALA A 496 -16.17 24.34 -3.64
CA ALA A 496 -16.55 25.48 -2.82
C ALA A 496 -16.45 26.83 -3.57
N GLY A 497 -16.07 26.84 -4.86
CA GLY A 497 -15.90 28.07 -5.65
C GLY A 497 -14.73 28.93 -5.20
N LYS A 498 -13.74 28.34 -4.51
CA LYS A 498 -12.54 29.03 -3.98
C LYS A 498 -11.37 29.06 -4.95
N GLU A 499 -11.50 28.41 -6.10
CA GLU A 499 -10.45 28.28 -7.11
C GLU A 499 -10.95 28.80 -8.46
N ASP A 500 -10.19 29.69 -9.09
CA ASP A 500 -10.38 30.12 -10.48
C ASP A 500 -9.33 29.43 -11.35
N LEU A 501 -9.57 28.16 -11.67
CA LEU A 501 -8.65 27.31 -12.42
C LEU A 501 -9.29 26.89 -13.75
N GLN A 502 -8.51 26.90 -14.83
CA GLN A 502 -8.95 26.41 -16.14
C GLN A 502 -8.42 25.01 -16.44
N PHE A 503 -7.22 24.67 -15.96
CA PHE A 503 -6.60 23.37 -16.23
C PHE A 503 -5.86 22.82 -15.01
N VAL A 504 -6.11 21.56 -14.68
CA VAL A 504 -5.58 20.92 -13.47
C VAL A 504 -5.02 19.53 -13.79
N GLU A 505 -3.74 19.33 -13.55
CA GLU A 505 -3.13 18.00 -13.55
C GLU A 505 -3.27 17.38 -12.15
N VAL A 506 -3.78 16.13 -12.11
CA VAL A 506 -3.91 15.38 -10.86
C VAL A 506 -3.22 14.02 -10.96
N MET A 507 -2.29 13.77 -10.06
CA MET A 507 -1.58 12.50 -9.93
C MET A 507 -1.85 11.85 -8.56
N ALA A 508 -2.26 10.59 -8.51
CA ALA A 508 -2.50 9.93 -7.22
C ALA A 508 -1.19 9.72 -6.41
N CYS A 509 -0.06 9.46 -7.07
CA CYS A 509 1.18 9.10 -6.38
C CYS A 509 2.07 10.33 -6.11
N PRO A 510 2.76 10.42 -4.94
CA PRO A 510 3.65 11.55 -4.62
C PRO A 510 4.75 11.80 -5.67
N GLY A 511 4.81 12.99 -6.28
CA GLY A 511 5.76 13.28 -7.36
C GLY A 511 5.44 12.62 -8.71
N GLY A 512 4.30 11.94 -8.85
CA GLY A 512 3.86 11.32 -10.10
C GLY A 512 4.22 9.83 -10.23
N CYS A 513 4.18 9.31 -11.46
CA CYS A 513 4.33 7.88 -11.76
C CYS A 513 5.70 7.28 -11.36
N ILE A 514 6.76 8.10 -11.23
CA ILE A 514 8.07 7.69 -10.70
C ILE A 514 8.03 7.11 -9.28
N SER A 515 6.97 7.34 -8.51
CA SER A 515 6.75 6.75 -7.18
C SER A 515 5.54 5.80 -7.14
N GLY A 516 5.03 5.39 -8.30
CA GLY A 516 3.83 4.57 -8.41
C GLY A 516 3.90 3.22 -7.69
N GLY A 517 2.72 2.66 -7.41
CA GLY A 517 2.56 1.44 -6.62
C GLY A 517 3.22 0.17 -7.17
N GLY A 518 3.66 0.19 -8.43
CA GLY A 518 4.33 -0.93 -9.11
C GLY A 518 5.83 -0.73 -9.33
N GLN A 519 6.42 0.29 -8.71
CA GLN A 519 7.86 0.53 -8.78
C GLN A 519 8.65 -0.39 -7.84
N PRO A 520 9.95 -0.63 -8.10
CA PRO A 520 10.81 -1.34 -7.17
C PRO A 520 10.82 -0.69 -5.78
N HIS A 521 10.77 -1.52 -4.74
CA HIS A 521 10.75 -1.09 -3.36
C HIS A 521 12.08 -0.45 -2.97
N SER A 522 12.03 0.72 -2.33
CA SER A 522 13.20 1.43 -1.85
C SER A 522 12.92 2.05 -0.49
N ASN A 523 13.86 1.86 0.45
CA ASN A 523 13.88 2.54 1.74
C ASN A 523 14.81 3.77 1.73
N ARG A 524 15.10 4.35 0.56
CA ARG A 524 15.95 5.54 0.42
C ARG A 524 15.10 6.80 0.27
N ALA A 525 15.51 7.89 0.91
CA ALA A 525 14.82 9.18 0.82
C ALA A 525 14.98 9.83 -0.57
N ASP A 526 16.13 9.64 -1.23
CA ASP A 526 16.51 10.28 -2.50
C ASP A 526 15.94 9.61 -3.76
N THR A 527 15.21 8.49 -3.63
CA THR A 527 14.77 7.69 -4.78
C THR A 527 13.85 8.46 -5.73
N ILE A 528 12.86 9.19 -5.22
CA ILE A 528 11.89 9.91 -6.06
C ILE A 528 12.60 11.04 -6.81
N GLU A 529 13.44 11.80 -6.12
CA GLU A 529 14.20 12.90 -6.71
C GLU A 529 15.14 12.42 -7.82
N LYS A 530 15.89 11.33 -7.58
CA LYS A 530 16.78 10.74 -8.59
C LYS A 530 16.03 10.28 -9.84
N ARG A 531 14.90 9.59 -9.67
CA ARG A 531 14.05 9.17 -10.79
C ARG A 531 13.49 10.38 -11.55
N MET A 532 13.06 11.42 -10.83
CA MET A 532 12.57 12.68 -11.43
C MET A 532 13.64 13.36 -12.27
N ASN A 533 14.83 13.55 -11.72
CA ASN A 533 15.95 14.19 -12.39
C ASN A 533 16.38 13.42 -13.65
N ALA A 534 16.31 12.08 -13.61
CA ALA A 534 16.57 11.24 -14.77
C ALA A 534 15.55 11.46 -15.90
N ILE A 535 14.25 11.57 -15.58
CA ILE A 535 13.21 11.88 -16.56
C ILE A 535 13.45 13.25 -17.21
N TYR A 536 13.74 14.29 -16.42
CA TYR A 536 14.06 15.61 -16.98
C TYR A 536 15.32 15.60 -17.85
N LYS A 537 16.32 14.79 -17.49
CA LYS A 537 17.53 14.60 -18.30
C LYS A 537 17.22 13.97 -19.66
N ILE A 538 16.27 13.04 -19.74
CA ILE A 538 15.84 12.44 -21.01
C ILE A 538 15.20 13.50 -21.91
N ASP A 539 14.23 14.28 -21.39
CA ASP A 539 13.58 15.37 -22.14
C ASP A 539 14.60 16.40 -22.63
N ALA A 540 15.50 16.86 -21.75
CA ALA A 540 16.54 17.83 -22.10
C ALA A 540 17.52 17.30 -23.16
N GLY A 541 17.74 15.98 -23.24
CA GLY A 541 18.64 15.33 -24.18
C GLY A 541 18.03 15.07 -25.56
N LYS A 542 16.71 15.22 -25.74
CA LYS A 542 16.04 14.98 -27.03
C LYS A 542 15.98 16.23 -27.90
N THR A 543 16.12 16.03 -29.21
CA THR A 543 15.86 17.08 -30.23
C THR A 543 14.36 17.32 -30.38
N LEU A 544 13.58 16.22 -30.43
CA LEU A 544 12.13 16.24 -30.46
C LEU A 544 11.57 16.41 -29.05
N ARG A 545 11.03 17.60 -28.72
CA ARG A 545 10.54 17.92 -27.36
C ARG A 545 9.08 18.35 -27.29
N ARG A 546 8.37 18.33 -28.42
CA ARG A 546 6.92 18.61 -28.51
C ARG A 546 6.23 17.43 -29.18
N SER A 547 5.06 17.07 -28.68
CA SER A 547 4.29 15.93 -29.19
C SER A 547 3.88 16.11 -30.66
N MET A 548 3.47 17.32 -31.04
CA MET A 548 3.06 17.65 -32.41
C MET A 548 4.19 17.63 -33.44
N ASP A 549 5.45 17.69 -33.00
CA ASP A 549 6.61 17.61 -33.90
C ASP A 549 6.98 16.16 -34.24
N ASN A 550 6.37 15.18 -33.57
CA ASN A 550 6.71 13.78 -33.73
C ASN A 550 6.25 13.30 -35.12
N PRO A 551 7.17 12.91 -36.03
CA PRO A 551 6.81 12.59 -37.41
C PRO A 551 5.95 11.32 -37.51
N GLU A 552 6.11 10.37 -36.59
CA GLU A 552 5.27 9.16 -36.56
C GLU A 552 3.84 9.51 -36.09
N ILE A 553 3.68 10.43 -35.15
CA ILE A 553 2.37 10.97 -34.74
C ILE A 553 1.71 11.70 -35.90
N GLN A 554 2.42 12.60 -36.58
CA GLN A 554 1.88 13.32 -37.74
C GLN A 554 1.41 12.35 -38.83
N THR A 555 2.18 11.29 -39.08
CA THR A 555 1.83 10.25 -40.04
C THR A 555 0.59 9.48 -39.59
N LEU A 556 0.52 9.08 -38.32
CA LEU A 556 -0.62 8.36 -37.76
C LEU A 556 -1.92 9.18 -37.86
N TYR A 557 -1.89 10.46 -37.52
CA TYR A 557 -3.05 11.34 -37.69
C TYR A 557 -3.41 11.48 -39.17
N LYS A 558 -2.44 11.78 -40.05
CA LYS A 558 -2.71 11.93 -41.48
C LYS A 558 -3.32 10.67 -42.12
N GLU A 559 -2.82 9.49 -41.77
CA GLU A 559 -3.23 8.23 -42.41
C GLU A 559 -4.47 7.60 -41.76
N PHE A 560 -4.72 7.84 -40.47
CA PHE A 560 -5.70 7.07 -39.72
C PHE A 560 -6.69 7.90 -38.91
N PHE A 561 -6.24 8.83 -38.07
CA PHE A 561 -7.13 9.61 -37.18
C PHE A 561 -7.60 10.93 -37.79
N GLU A 562 -7.12 11.30 -38.97
CA GLU A 562 -7.34 12.56 -39.70
C GLU A 562 -6.78 13.79 -38.97
N LYS A 563 -7.33 14.11 -37.80
CA LYS A 563 -6.94 15.23 -36.93
C LYS A 563 -7.34 14.93 -35.48
N PRO A 564 -6.74 15.62 -34.49
CA PRO A 564 -7.23 15.57 -33.11
C PRO A 564 -8.72 15.94 -33.03
N ASN A 565 -9.45 15.29 -32.14
CA ASN A 565 -10.90 15.38 -31.95
C ASN A 565 -11.74 15.06 -33.21
N SER A 566 -11.20 14.34 -34.21
CA SER A 566 -12.03 13.78 -35.29
C SER A 566 -13.00 12.72 -34.74
N HIS A 567 -14.04 12.36 -35.50
CA HIS A 567 -14.97 11.30 -35.09
C HIS A 567 -14.25 10.00 -34.73
N LYS A 568 -13.28 9.60 -35.56
CA LYS A 568 -12.52 8.37 -35.37
C LYS A 568 -11.51 8.45 -34.22
N ALA A 569 -10.89 9.61 -34.02
CA ALA A 569 -10.07 9.86 -32.83
C ALA A 569 -10.95 9.77 -31.58
N HIS A 570 -12.12 10.40 -31.58
CA HIS A 570 -13.05 10.37 -30.45
C HIS A 570 -13.48 8.94 -30.09
N GLU A 571 -13.88 8.14 -31.07
CA GLU A 571 -14.27 6.74 -30.88
C GLU A 571 -13.16 5.86 -30.26
N LEU A 572 -11.91 6.07 -30.68
CA LEU A 572 -10.80 5.17 -30.36
C LEU A 572 -9.82 5.70 -29.31
N LEU A 573 -9.82 7.00 -29.05
CA LEU A 573 -8.88 7.68 -28.16
C LEU A 573 -9.58 8.43 -27.02
N HIS A 574 -10.92 8.52 -27.00
CA HIS A 574 -11.66 9.14 -25.91
C HIS A 574 -12.55 8.13 -25.16
N THR A 575 -13.03 8.53 -24.00
CA THR A 575 -13.85 7.73 -23.09
C THR A 575 -14.78 8.63 -22.30
N THR A 576 -15.70 7.99 -21.57
CA THR A 576 -16.50 8.60 -20.52
C THR A 576 -16.28 7.88 -19.19
N TYR A 577 -16.68 8.53 -18.11
CA TYR A 577 -16.55 8.04 -16.75
C TYR A 577 -17.92 8.06 -16.06
N ALA A 578 -18.11 7.18 -15.09
CA ALA A 578 -19.38 7.05 -14.37
C ALA A 578 -19.13 6.88 -12.87
N PRO A 579 -20.03 7.38 -12.00
CA PRO A 579 -19.95 7.15 -10.57
C PRO A 579 -19.82 5.65 -10.26
N GLN A 580 -18.92 5.31 -9.33
CA GLN A 580 -18.77 3.95 -8.84
C GLN A 580 -19.40 3.82 -7.45
N TYR A 581 -20.04 2.68 -7.21
CA TYR A 581 -20.55 2.35 -5.89
C TYR A 581 -19.40 2.14 -4.90
N VAL A 582 -19.58 2.66 -3.70
CA VAL A 582 -18.68 2.48 -2.56
C VAL A 582 -19.55 2.22 -1.34
N ARG A 583 -19.19 1.21 -0.54
CA ARG A 583 -19.85 0.94 0.74
C ARG A 583 -19.50 2.01 1.76
N SER A 584 -20.46 2.35 2.62
CA SER A 584 -20.20 3.34 3.67
C SER A 584 -19.14 2.82 4.64
N ARG A 585 -18.31 3.72 5.16
CA ARG A 585 -17.35 3.39 6.23
C ARG A 585 -18.05 3.00 7.54
N GLU A 586 -19.27 3.52 7.74
CA GLU A 586 -20.09 3.31 8.93
C GLU A 586 -20.90 2.01 8.83
N GLU A 587 -21.14 1.55 7.60
CA GLU A 587 -21.74 0.25 7.31
C GLU A 587 -20.70 -0.82 7.65
N LYS A 588 -20.91 -1.56 8.73
CA LYS A 588 -20.08 -2.72 9.07
C LYS A 588 -20.56 -3.90 8.24
N VAL A 589 -19.64 -4.62 7.61
CA VAL A 589 -19.96 -5.97 7.15
C VAL A 589 -20.22 -6.80 8.39
N GLU A 590 -21.45 -7.26 8.59
CA GLU A 590 -21.67 -8.47 9.38
C GLU A 590 -20.83 -9.54 8.70
N GLU A 591 -19.88 -10.15 9.43
CA GLU A 591 -19.10 -11.28 8.92
C GLU A 591 -20.06 -12.21 8.18
N PRO A 592 -19.72 -12.73 6.97
CA PRO A 592 -20.59 -13.65 6.29
C PRO A 592 -20.94 -14.74 7.29
N ALA A 593 -22.23 -14.84 7.62
CA ALA A 593 -22.74 -15.95 8.37
C ALA A 593 -22.26 -17.19 7.61
N GLU A 594 -21.32 -17.94 8.20
CA GLU A 594 -21.19 -19.34 7.84
C GLU A 594 -22.60 -19.90 7.95
N ALA A 595 -23.14 -20.32 6.80
CA ALA A 595 -24.55 -20.57 6.59
C ALA A 595 -25.18 -21.30 7.80
N GLY A 596 -26.03 -20.60 8.57
CA GLY A 596 -26.70 -21.25 9.70
C GLY A 596 -27.26 -20.34 10.80
N GLY A 597 -28.41 -19.73 10.53
CA GLY A 597 -29.47 -19.58 11.53
C GLY A 597 -29.40 -18.36 12.46
N GLU A 598 -30.41 -17.49 12.29
CA GLU A 598 -30.88 -16.44 13.18
C GLU A 598 -30.60 -16.71 14.67
N GLY A 599 -30.03 -15.72 15.35
CA GLY A 599 -29.88 -15.67 16.80
C GLY A 599 -29.44 -14.27 17.19
N GLY A 600 -30.38 -13.46 17.66
CA GLY A 600 -30.18 -12.03 17.93
C GLY A 600 -29.13 -11.75 19.00
N GLU A 601 -28.51 -10.56 18.89
CA GLU A 601 -27.77 -9.92 19.95
C GLU A 601 -28.73 -9.55 21.10
N GLY A 602 -28.98 -10.51 21.99
CA GLY A 602 -29.63 -10.30 23.28
C GLY A 602 -28.61 -10.50 24.40
N SER A 603 -28.42 -9.50 25.26
CA SER A 603 -27.60 -9.54 26.47
C SER A 603 -28.22 -10.36 27.62
N ASP A 604 -29.28 -11.12 27.33
CA ASP A 604 -30.08 -11.82 28.33
C ASP A 604 -30.47 -13.20 27.80
N VAL A 605 -29.99 -14.24 28.48
CA VAL A 605 -30.11 -15.64 28.04
C VAL A 605 -31.25 -16.41 28.73
N GLY A 606 -32.06 -15.72 29.55
CA GLY A 606 -33.08 -16.33 30.41
C GLY A 606 -32.45 -17.08 31.59
N GLU A 607 -33.26 -17.50 32.57
CA GLU A 607 -32.78 -18.18 33.80
C GLU A 607 -32.07 -19.51 33.50
N ASP A 608 -32.40 -20.18 32.40
CA ASP A 608 -31.80 -21.47 31.99
C ASP A 608 -30.56 -21.33 31.09
N GLY A 609 -30.16 -20.10 30.75
CA GLY A 609 -29.09 -19.82 29.80
C GLY A 609 -27.70 -19.66 30.42
N VAL A 610 -26.66 -20.05 29.69
CA VAL A 610 -25.26 -19.97 30.16
C VAL A 610 -24.62 -18.64 29.74
N THR A 611 -24.13 -17.88 30.71
CA THR A 611 -23.36 -16.65 30.45
C THR A 611 -21.86 -16.94 30.50
N ILE A 612 -21.16 -16.71 29.40
CA ILE A 612 -19.72 -16.95 29.26
C ILE A 612 -18.99 -15.61 29.41
N LEU A 613 -18.28 -15.41 30.51
CA LEU A 613 -17.45 -14.25 30.78
C LEU A 613 -16.02 -14.52 30.32
N TYR A 614 -15.38 -13.54 29.65
CA TYR A 614 -13.99 -13.72 29.24
C TYR A 614 -13.07 -12.52 29.51
N GLY A 615 -11.83 -12.84 29.89
CA GLY A 615 -10.67 -11.97 30.05
C GLY A 615 -9.60 -12.28 29.02
N SER A 616 -9.25 -11.35 28.12
CA SER A 616 -8.28 -11.61 27.04
C SER A 616 -7.35 -10.43 26.78
N GLU A 617 -6.07 -10.72 26.62
CA GLU A 617 -5.05 -9.73 26.24
C GLU A 617 -4.83 -9.69 24.72
N THR A 618 -4.67 -10.85 24.09
CA THR A 618 -4.37 -10.99 22.66
C THR A 618 -5.49 -11.65 21.84
N GLY A 619 -6.67 -11.84 22.43
CA GLY A 619 -7.87 -12.39 21.77
C GLY A 619 -8.01 -13.91 21.78
N THR A 620 -7.04 -14.68 22.28
CA THR A 620 -7.10 -16.16 22.29
C THR A 620 -8.23 -16.68 23.18
N THR A 621 -8.40 -16.12 24.39
CA THR A 621 -9.50 -16.46 25.30
C THR A 621 -10.85 -16.14 24.68
N ALA A 622 -10.96 -15.00 23.98
CA ALA A 622 -12.20 -14.61 23.28
C ALA A 622 -12.60 -15.63 22.21
N LYS A 623 -11.62 -16.14 21.45
CA LYS A 623 -11.84 -17.21 20.45
C LYS A 623 -12.28 -18.51 21.11
N ALA A 624 -11.70 -18.87 22.26
CA ALA A 624 -12.11 -20.04 23.03
C ALA A 624 -13.56 -19.89 23.57
N ALA A 625 -13.94 -18.72 24.08
CA ALA A 625 -15.29 -18.43 24.55
C ALA A 625 -16.35 -18.53 23.44
N LYS A 626 -16.09 -17.98 22.25
CA LYS A 626 -16.97 -18.13 21.08
C LYS A 626 -17.08 -19.58 20.61
N ALA A 627 -15.98 -20.33 20.66
CA ALA A 627 -15.98 -21.76 20.34
C ALA A 627 -16.83 -22.56 21.35
N LEU A 628 -16.81 -22.19 22.63
CA LEU A 628 -17.65 -22.80 23.65
C LEU A 628 -19.14 -22.45 23.45
N GLN A 629 -19.46 -21.19 23.15
CA GLN A 629 -20.83 -20.76 22.80
C GLN A 629 -21.40 -21.59 21.64
N SER A 630 -20.59 -21.84 20.61
CA SER A 630 -20.99 -22.67 19.47
C SER A 630 -21.30 -24.12 19.88
N LYS A 631 -20.58 -24.65 20.87
CA LYS A 631 -20.82 -26.00 21.43
C LYS A 631 -22.09 -26.04 22.28
N PHE A 632 -22.37 -25.01 23.08
CA PHE A 632 -23.64 -24.87 23.79
C PHE A 632 -24.83 -24.77 22.82
N LYS A 633 -24.72 -23.95 21.76
CA LYS A 633 -25.73 -23.86 20.70
C LYS A 633 -25.98 -25.22 20.04
N ALA A 634 -24.93 -25.99 19.75
CA ALA A 634 -25.04 -27.33 19.18
C ALA A 634 -25.71 -28.35 20.13
N ALA A 635 -25.62 -28.12 21.45
CA ALA A 635 -26.29 -28.92 22.47
C ALA A 635 -27.71 -28.44 22.81
N GLY A 636 -28.19 -27.37 22.17
CA GLY A 636 -29.52 -26.80 22.43
C GLY A 636 -29.60 -25.87 23.65
N ILE A 637 -28.45 -25.43 24.19
CA ILE A 637 -28.37 -24.53 25.35
C ILE A 637 -28.22 -23.08 24.87
N SER A 638 -29.09 -22.19 25.39
CA SER A 638 -28.98 -20.75 25.16
C SER A 638 -27.71 -20.21 25.84
N SER A 639 -26.90 -19.42 25.14
CA SER A 639 -25.68 -18.86 25.73
C SER A 639 -25.26 -17.52 25.13
N ALA A 640 -24.64 -16.68 25.97
CA ALA A 640 -24.12 -15.36 25.61
C ALA A 640 -22.66 -15.24 26.02
N VAL A 641 -21.88 -14.46 25.26
CA VAL A 641 -20.45 -14.22 25.53
C VAL A 641 -20.25 -12.75 25.85
N ILE A 642 -19.76 -12.44 27.05
CA ILE A 642 -19.62 -11.07 27.55
C ILE A 642 -18.16 -10.84 27.99
N PRO A 643 -17.48 -9.77 27.53
CA PRO A 643 -16.18 -9.39 28.08
C PRO A 643 -16.29 -9.03 29.57
N MET A 644 -15.32 -9.43 30.38
CA MET A 644 -15.35 -9.16 31.83
C MET A 644 -15.43 -7.65 32.18
N ASN A 645 -14.88 -6.76 31.35
CA ASN A 645 -15.02 -5.30 31.52
C ASN A 645 -16.34 -4.70 30.99
N LYS A 646 -17.33 -5.54 30.66
CA LYS A 646 -18.66 -5.15 30.20
C LYS A 646 -19.79 -5.67 31.09
N ILE A 647 -19.46 -6.31 32.20
CA ILE A 647 -20.41 -6.79 33.19
C ILE A 647 -20.07 -6.21 34.55
N ASP A 648 -21.10 -5.90 35.33
CA ASP A 648 -20.95 -5.48 36.71
C ASP A 648 -20.98 -6.70 37.64
N VAL A 649 -20.08 -6.76 38.62
CA VAL A 649 -19.99 -7.88 39.57
C VAL A 649 -21.28 -8.00 40.38
N GLU A 650 -21.92 -6.87 40.72
CA GLU A 650 -23.20 -6.82 41.44
C GLU A 650 -24.35 -7.54 40.68
N SER A 651 -24.22 -7.72 39.36
CA SER A 651 -25.23 -8.38 38.52
C SER A 651 -25.04 -9.90 38.39
N LEU A 652 -23.94 -10.47 38.90
CA LEU A 652 -23.64 -11.89 38.79
C LEU A 652 -24.69 -12.83 39.45
N PRO A 653 -25.34 -12.49 40.58
CA PRO A 653 -26.35 -13.36 41.18
C PRO A 653 -27.59 -13.59 40.31
N GLU A 654 -27.83 -12.71 39.33
CA GLU A 654 -28.88 -12.82 38.32
C GLU A 654 -28.52 -13.83 37.22
N LYS A 655 -27.25 -14.22 37.10
CA LYS A 655 -26.73 -15.16 36.10
C LYS A 655 -26.56 -16.54 36.72
N LYS A 656 -27.62 -17.37 36.69
CA LYS A 656 -27.65 -18.69 37.34
C LYS A 656 -26.62 -19.70 36.83
N LYS A 657 -26.14 -19.54 35.58
CA LYS A 657 -25.12 -20.41 34.99
C LYS A 657 -23.99 -19.57 34.36
N LEU A 658 -22.77 -19.72 34.87
CA LEU A 658 -21.60 -18.94 34.47
C LEU A 658 -20.44 -19.81 33.96
N VAL A 659 -19.79 -19.38 32.89
CA VAL A 659 -18.47 -19.90 32.52
C VAL A 659 -17.48 -18.75 32.49
N LEU A 660 -16.43 -18.81 33.30
CA LEU A 660 -15.38 -17.80 33.33
C LEU A 660 -14.15 -18.30 32.57
N MET A 661 -13.67 -17.51 31.63
CA MET A 661 -12.48 -17.85 30.85
C MET A 661 -11.47 -16.71 30.91
N THR A 662 -10.23 -16.97 31.30
CA THR A 662 -9.21 -15.92 31.36
C THR A 662 -7.83 -16.43 30.94
N CYS A 663 -6.97 -15.52 30.51
CA CYS A 663 -5.54 -15.82 30.37
C CYS A 663 -4.75 -15.30 31.57
N THR A 664 -3.58 -15.86 31.85
CA THR A 664 -2.68 -15.31 32.89
C THR A 664 -1.57 -14.48 32.24
N TYR A 665 -1.33 -13.28 32.77
CA TYR A 665 -0.29 -12.36 32.32
C TYR A 665 0.86 -12.24 33.34
N GLY A 666 2.07 -11.94 32.86
CA GLY A 666 3.23 -11.64 33.71
C GLY A 666 3.54 -12.72 34.77
N ALA A 667 3.45 -12.34 36.03
CA ALA A 667 3.69 -13.17 37.20
C ALA A 667 2.39 -13.55 37.92
N GLY A 668 1.40 -14.06 37.17
CA GLY A 668 0.13 -14.52 37.73
C GLY A 668 -1.01 -13.51 37.67
N GLU A 669 -0.82 -12.39 36.98
CA GLU A 669 -1.78 -11.28 36.93
C GLU A 669 -2.93 -11.55 35.94
N PHE A 670 -4.05 -10.86 36.16
CA PHE A 670 -5.17 -10.80 35.21
C PHE A 670 -4.83 -9.94 33.99
N PRO A 671 -5.40 -10.22 32.80
CA PRO A 671 -5.27 -9.33 31.65
C PRO A 671 -6.01 -8.02 31.93
N ALA A 672 -5.63 -6.94 31.25
CA ALA A 672 -6.21 -5.62 31.51
C ALA A 672 -7.75 -5.59 31.39
N MET A 673 -8.31 -6.46 30.53
CA MET A 673 -9.75 -6.60 30.31
C MET A 673 -10.51 -7.29 31.45
N ALA A 674 -9.81 -7.99 32.35
CA ALA A 674 -10.41 -8.68 33.50
C ALA A 674 -9.96 -8.09 34.83
N GLN A 675 -9.07 -7.09 34.81
CA GLN A 675 -8.46 -6.55 36.03
C GLN A 675 -9.50 -5.88 36.95
N GLU A 676 -10.32 -4.97 36.43
CA GLU A 676 -11.37 -4.30 37.20
C GLU A 676 -12.43 -5.29 37.69
N PHE A 677 -12.80 -6.27 36.86
CA PHE A 677 -13.71 -7.35 37.25
C PHE A 677 -13.17 -8.17 38.42
N TRP A 678 -11.88 -8.52 38.38
CA TRP A 678 -11.21 -9.25 39.46
C TRP A 678 -11.11 -8.43 40.74
N GLU A 679 -10.74 -7.14 40.63
CA GLU A 679 -10.66 -6.23 41.77
C GLU A 679 -12.01 -6.14 42.50
N ASN A 680 -13.12 -6.03 41.76
CA ASN A 680 -14.47 -5.98 42.33
C ASN A 680 -14.93 -7.34 42.89
N LEU A 681 -14.63 -8.46 42.22
CA LEU A 681 -14.98 -9.80 42.70
C LEU A 681 -14.18 -10.22 43.95
N SER A 682 -13.00 -9.66 44.12
CA SER A 682 -12.11 -9.91 45.28
C SER A 682 -12.38 -8.98 46.46
N ASP A 683 -13.38 -8.11 46.38
CA ASP A 683 -13.73 -7.22 47.48
C ASP A 683 -14.22 -8.03 48.69
N GLU A 684 -13.57 -7.85 49.85
CA GLU A 684 -13.90 -8.53 51.12
C GLU A 684 -15.26 -8.08 51.70
N SER A 685 -15.89 -7.04 51.13
CA SER A 685 -17.23 -6.60 51.50
C SER A 685 -18.37 -7.40 50.86
N LEU A 686 -18.08 -8.26 49.88
CA LEU A 686 -19.06 -9.21 49.35
C LEU A 686 -19.32 -10.32 50.37
N ASP A 687 -20.59 -10.62 50.63
CA ASP A 687 -20.99 -11.69 51.54
C ASP A 687 -20.56 -13.07 50.99
N ASP A 688 -20.23 -14.02 51.87
CA ASP A 688 -19.79 -15.39 51.50
C ASP A 688 -20.87 -16.20 50.76
N ASP A 689 -22.13 -15.74 50.77
CA ASP A 689 -23.28 -16.31 50.04
C ASP A 689 -23.70 -15.47 48.83
N PHE A 690 -22.89 -14.49 48.41
CA PHE A 690 -23.20 -13.55 47.33
C PHE A 690 -23.64 -14.23 46.01
N LEU A 691 -23.04 -15.38 45.68
CA LEU A 691 -23.34 -16.17 44.48
C LEU A 691 -24.11 -17.47 44.80
N GLU A 692 -24.84 -17.52 45.92
CA GLU A 692 -25.65 -18.69 46.27
C GLU A 692 -26.65 -19.04 45.14
N GLY A 693 -26.62 -20.30 44.71
CA GLY A 693 -27.47 -20.81 43.63
C GLY A 693 -26.99 -20.44 42.22
N VAL A 694 -25.73 -20.03 42.06
CA VAL A 694 -25.07 -19.89 40.75
C VAL A 694 -24.19 -21.11 40.48
N GLU A 695 -24.40 -21.77 39.35
CA GLU A 695 -23.52 -22.83 38.85
C GLU A 695 -22.39 -22.23 38.01
N PHE A 696 -21.14 -22.70 38.19
CA PHE A 696 -20.01 -22.17 37.43
C PHE A 696 -18.98 -23.21 36.95
N GLY A 697 -18.21 -22.80 35.94
CA GLY A 697 -17.01 -23.51 35.47
C GLY A 697 -15.94 -22.53 34.99
N VAL A 698 -14.67 -22.90 35.11
CA VAL A 698 -13.54 -22.03 34.76
C VAL A 698 -12.61 -22.68 33.75
N PHE A 699 -12.12 -21.90 32.78
CA PHE A 699 -11.07 -22.32 31.85
C PHE A 699 -9.96 -21.28 31.70
N GLY A 700 -8.76 -21.66 32.11
CA GLY A 700 -7.55 -20.85 32.01
C GLY A 700 -6.78 -21.10 30.72
N LEU A 701 -6.23 -20.03 30.13
CA LEU A 701 -5.24 -20.12 29.06
C LEU A 701 -3.90 -19.58 29.58
N GLY A 702 -2.86 -20.41 29.53
CA GLY A 702 -1.53 -20.04 30.00
C GLY A 702 -0.42 -20.77 29.26
N SER A 703 0.80 -20.65 29.76
CA SER A 703 1.91 -21.46 29.29
C SER A 703 2.66 -22.08 30.46
N LYS A 704 2.87 -23.40 30.42
CA LYS A 704 3.68 -24.15 31.41
C LYS A 704 5.15 -23.71 31.45
N ALA A 705 5.56 -22.81 30.54
CA ALA A 705 6.85 -22.15 30.58
C ALA A 705 6.96 -21.11 31.72
N PHE A 706 5.83 -20.66 32.28
CA PHE A 706 5.78 -19.74 33.43
C PHE A 706 5.48 -20.51 34.71
N LYS A 707 6.00 -20.01 35.83
CA LYS A 707 5.84 -20.63 37.16
C LYS A 707 4.38 -20.61 37.63
N GLN A 708 3.61 -19.59 37.23
CA GLN A 708 2.22 -19.37 37.59
C GLN A 708 1.34 -19.68 36.38
N PHE A 709 1.27 -20.97 36.05
CA PHE A 709 0.51 -21.47 34.92
C PHE A 709 -0.99 -21.44 35.22
N CYS A 710 -1.76 -20.67 34.45
CA CYS A 710 -3.21 -20.50 34.63
C CYS A 710 -3.66 -19.91 35.98
N GLU A 711 -2.75 -19.27 36.71
CA GLU A 711 -2.98 -18.73 38.05
C GLU A 711 -4.22 -17.82 38.15
N ALA A 712 -4.43 -16.90 37.20
CA ALA A 712 -5.61 -16.03 37.19
C ALA A 712 -6.93 -16.81 37.06
N ALA A 713 -6.91 -17.99 36.41
CA ALA A 713 -8.07 -18.85 36.34
C ALA A 713 -8.29 -19.61 37.66
N HIS A 714 -7.22 -20.08 38.30
CA HIS A 714 -7.30 -20.69 39.64
C HIS A 714 -7.84 -19.71 40.67
N GLN A 715 -7.40 -18.45 40.63
CA GLN A 715 -7.90 -17.41 41.52
C GLN A 715 -9.39 -17.11 41.32
N LEU A 716 -9.88 -17.07 40.07
CA LEU A 716 -11.33 -16.97 39.81
C LEU A 716 -12.09 -18.18 40.34
N ASP A 717 -11.55 -19.37 40.08
CA ASP A 717 -12.17 -20.63 40.41
C ASP A 717 -12.32 -20.84 41.93
N GLU A 718 -11.30 -20.49 42.71
CA GLU A 718 -11.36 -20.47 44.18
C GLU A 718 -12.33 -19.40 44.68
N ARG A 719 -12.24 -18.17 44.16
CA ARG A 719 -13.07 -17.05 44.63
C ARG A 719 -14.56 -17.24 44.36
N MET A 720 -14.94 -17.85 43.24
CA MET A 720 -16.34 -18.15 42.94
C MET A 720 -16.94 -19.14 43.96
N GLU A 721 -16.16 -20.13 44.39
CA GLU A 721 -16.56 -21.12 45.40
C GLU A 721 -16.65 -20.49 46.80
N GLU A 722 -15.72 -19.60 47.16
CA GLU A 722 -15.78 -18.82 48.42
C GLU A 722 -17.02 -17.94 48.53
N LEU A 723 -17.53 -17.43 47.41
CA LEU A 723 -18.74 -16.61 47.34
C LEU A 723 -20.03 -17.44 47.24
N GLY A 724 -19.95 -18.77 47.40
CA GLY A 724 -21.12 -19.64 47.48
C GLY A 724 -21.65 -20.20 46.14
N ALA A 725 -20.90 -20.03 45.04
CA ALA A 725 -21.25 -20.63 43.76
C ALA A 725 -20.92 -22.14 43.71
N GLU A 726 -21.72 -22.92 42.98
CA GLU A 726 -21.52 -24.36 42.81
C GLU A 726 -20.68 -24.66 41.57
N ARG A 727 -19.51 -25.26 41.77
CA ARG A 727 -18.63 -25.71 40.69
C ARG A 727 -19.21 -26.96 40.02
N VAL A 728 -19.60 -26.86 38.75
CA VAL A 728 -20.19 -27.99 38.00
C VAL A 728 -19.19 -28.70 37.08
N VAL A 729 -18.02 -28.10 36.84
CA VAL A 729 -16.93 -28.68 36.06
C VAL A 729 -15.58 -28.22 36.63
N ASP A 730 -14.60 -29.13 36.71
CA ASP A 730 -13.25 -28.82 37.20
C ASP A 730 -12.60 -27.73 36.35
N CYS A 731 -11.74 -26.90 36.97
CA CYS A 731 -11.04 -25.84 36.26
C CYS A 731 -10.12 -26.42 35.17
N GLY A 732 -10.35 -26.03 33.91
CA GLY A 732 -9.56 -26.49 32.78
C GLY A 732 -8.33 -25.62 32.52
N GLU A 733 -7.23 -26.25 32.08
CA GLU A 733 -5.94 -25.57 31.87
C GLU A 733 -5.40 -25.74 30.44
N GLY A 734 -5.57 -24.72 29.61
CA GLY A 734 -5.01 -24.67 28.26
C GLY A 734 -3.53 -24.25 28.24
N ASN A 735 -2.64 -25.10 27.73
CA ASN A 735 -1.22 -24.78 27.58
C ASN A 735 -0.86 -24.37 26.14
N GLU A 736 -0.33 -23.16 25.97
CA GLU A 736 0.11 -22.63 24.67
C GLU A 736 1.24 -23.47 24.01
N LYS A 737 1.97 -24.29 24.78
CA LYS A 737 3.07 -25.12 24.26
C LYS A 737 2.66 -26.52 23.83
N ASP A 738 1.40 -26.90 23.98
CA ASP A 738 0.92 -28.21 23.54
C ASP A 738 0.80 -28.29 22.01
N PRO A 739 0.74 -29.49 21.40
CA PRO A 739 0.73 -29.66 19.93
C PRO A 739 -0.40 -28.92 19.20
N GLN A 740 -1.54 -28.70 19.88
CA GLN A 740 -2.65 -27.89 19.39
C GLN A 740 -2.91 -26.68 20.30
N GLN A 741 -1.90 -26.25 21.07
CA GLN A 741 -1.98 -25.19 22.06
C GLN A 741 -3.10 -25.47 23.08
N TYR A 742 -3.83 -24.44 23.51
CA TYR A 742 -4.94 -24.56 24.46
C TYR A 742 -6.02 -25.58 24.03
N LYS A 743 -6.15 -25.85 22.71
CA LYS A 743 -7.15 -26.81 22.19
C LYS A 743 -6.95 -28.23 22.69
N THR A 744 -5.71 -28.60 23.04
CA THR A 744 -5.40 -29.93 23.58
C THR A 744 -6.18 -30.22 24.87
N ALA A 745 -6.33 -29.24 25.76
CA ALA A 745 -7.13 -29.37 26.98
C ALA A 745 -8.57 -28.85 26.81
N PHE A 746 -8.78 -27.83 25.97
CA PHE A 746 -10.09 -27.22 25.76
C PHE A 746 -11.09 -28.16 25.09
N GLU A 747 -10.68 -29.00 24.12
CA GLU A 747 -11.61 -29.90 23.44
C GLU A 747 -12.27 -30.95 24.34
N PRO A 748 -11.55 -31.68 25.23
CA PRO A 748 -12.19 -32.55 26.20
C PRO A 748 -12.96 -31.75 27.27
N TRP A 749 -12.36 -30.71 27.84
CA TRP A 749 -12.99 -29.91 28.89
C TRP A 749 -14.31 -29.25 28.43
N SER A 750 -14.35 -28.70 27.22
CA SER A 750 -15.56 -28.06 26.68
C SER A 750 -16.71 -29.05 26.47
N LYS A 751 -16.44 -30.35 26.32
CA LYS A 751 -17.50 -31.37 26.27
C LYS A 751 -18.05 -31.66 27.65
N GLU A 752 -17.18 -31.73 28.66
CA GLU A 752 -17.56 -31.90 30.07
C GLU A 752 -18.37 -30.69 30.55
N ALA A 753 -17.92 -29.47 30.24
CA ALA A 753 -18.66 -28.25 30.55
C ALA A 753 -20.06 -28.24 29.89
N VAL A 754 -20.16 -28.61 28.61
CA VAL A 754 -21.46 -28.67 27.94
C VAL A 754 -22.39 -29.70 28.57
N GLU A 755 -21.87 -30.84 29.03
CA GLU A 755 -22.68 -31.86 29.71
C GLU A 755 -23.09 -31.44 31.12
N ALA A 756 -22.22 -30.72 31.83
CA ALA A 756 -22.46 -30.25 33.19
C ALA A 756 -23.54 -29.15 33.27
N PHE A 757 -23.64 -28.30 32.24
CA PHE A 757 -24.61 -27.21 32.20
C PHE A 757 -25.94 -27.54 31.49
N LYS A 758 -26.09 -28.77 30.97
CA LYS A 758 -27.38 -29.32 30.50
C LYS A 758 -28.31 -29.55 31.67
#